data_AF-A0A7V3NZP6-F1
#
_entry.id   AF-A0A7V3NZP6-F1
#
_cell.length_a   1.000
_cell.length_b   1.000
_cell.length_c   1.000
_cell.angle_alpha   90.00
_cell.angle_beta   90.00
_cell.angle_gamma   90.00
#
_symmetry.space_group_name_H-M   'P 1'
#
loop_
_entity.id
_entity.type
_entity.pdbx_description
1 polymer ?
#
loop_
_entity_poly.entity_id
_entity_poly.type
_entity_poly.pdbx_seq_one_letter_code
_entity_poly.pdbx_strand_id
1 'polypeptide(L)'
;MGVHLHIHPKFYILFAILSGGFLTLLVGLFFYSTSPSFCNSCHIMKPYYEAWKTSKHSHVACVQCHTPPQAEAALWTKFQSINHVVQLITKKYSPKPYAQIEDASCLRSNCHSTNILAGKLTFKKGVRFDHKFHLGDLRRGKQLRCTSCHAQIVVGTHIEVTESTCYLCHFKQAEGQVGLLPLGNCLTCHEIPQKDIKFQGFTFNHLDFAGARHVPCEKCHRDVIQGNGYAPRERCYTCHNQPERLDKYNNITYMHETHVTKRKVDCNRCHEEIKHGLKNMPARFMEYNCEVCHKAIHNGPREMFMGQGGRKVSSNPSHMFTARLDCLACHVQPKGAELDPGRDGWTLTASEKTCVNCHGDKYRGMLKDWKDTFDLMLRDINQKLNLAWQALEKQDSAHSHYGEAKKLYEDAKYNINFIKIGKGVHNPFYAAELIQVADRDINQLFRLLKQSPPALPPESPIRGGYCAQLCHAKAQVQLPTIVFLAGDKFPHARHAFEFNLGCTSCHSAEKHKEIKITKKDCMACHHHPDNNQCSRCHQKQFAFYMAQKLPLEFPTAKANRKAGKVECVQCHDLSKSQNLENISLACGQCHDQSYIDLLKVLRGEIQESQKKIADLIPKVEKRLNFAPRSDPQFKEMTKLFEQTKKAYEFVLKAKGIHNAELAQEILEKIQKDLQEVATYLDAAIKKERKKES
;
A
#
# COMPACT_ATOMS: atom_id res chain seq x y z
N MET A 1 27.16 -95.39 -45.39
CA MET A 1 27.97 -95.04 -44.19
C MET A 1 27.20 -94.04 -43.36
N GLY A 2 26.47 -94.50 -42.34
CA GLY A 2 25.81 -93.61 -41.39
C GLY A 2 26.81 -93.22 -40.31
N VAL A 3 27.19 -91.94 -40.24
CA VAL A 3 28.04 -91.44 -39.16
C VAL A 3 27.18 -91.33 -37.92
N HIS A 4 27.17 -92.36 -37.07
CA HIS A 4 26.61 -92.29 -35.73
C HIS A 4 27.56 -91.44 -34.86
N LEU A 5 27.29 -90.14 -34.78
CA LEU A 5 27.94 -89.25 -33.81
C LEU A 5 27.47 -89.64 -32.40
N HIS A 6 28.27 -90.43 -31.69
CA HIS A 6 28.08 -90.68 -30.27
C HIS A 6 28.46 -89.43 -29.47
N ILE A 7 27.49 -88.54 -29.27
CA ILE A 7 27.66 -87.33 -28.47
C ILE A 7 27.62 -87.72 -26.99
N HIS A 8 28.74 -87.52 -26.29
CA HIS A 8 28.91 -87.88 -24.87
C HIS A 8 27.89 -87.12 -23.98
N PRO A 9 27.31 -87.72 -22.91
CA PRO A 9 26.34 -87.07 -22.01
C PRO A 9 26.79 -85.71 -21.44
N LYS A 10 28.11 -85.54 -21.29
CA LYS A 10 28.77 -84.29 -20.86
C LYS A 10 28.54 -83.12 -21.83
N PHE A 11 28.34 -83.39 -23.13
CA PHE A 11 28.00 -82.36 -24.13
C PHE A 11 26.61 -81.77 -23.88
N TYR A 12 25.61 -82.60 -23.57
CA TYR A 12 24.25 -82.12 -23.28
C TYR A 12 24.20 -81.30 -21.99
N ILE A 13 24.98 -81.69 -20.97
CA ILE A 13 25.13 -80.92 -19.72
C ILE A 13 25.81 -79.57 -20.01
N LEU A 14 26.91 -79.56 -20.76
CA LEU A 14 27.61 -78.33 -21.15
C LEU A 14 26.71 -77.41 -21.99
N PHE A 15 25.99 -77.96 -22.96
CA PHE A 15 25.05 -77.23 -23.79
C PHE A 15 23.91 -76.62 -22.98
N ALA A 16 23.35 -77.36 -22.01
CA ALA A 16 22.32 -76.85 -21.11
C ALA A 16 22.83 -75.71 -20.22
N ILE A 17 24.06 -75.82 -19.68
CA ILE A 17 24.69 -74.75 -18.89
C ILE A 17 24.94 -73.50 -19.75
N LEU A 18 25.50 -73.67 -20.95
CA LEU A 18 25.75 -72.56 -21.87
C LEU A 18 24.45 -71.89 -22.33
N SER A 19 23.43 -72.68 -22.65
CA SER A 19 22.11 -72.18 -23.07
C SER A 19 21.38 -71.47 -21.93
N GLY A 20 21.44 -72.02 -20.71
CA GLY A 20 20.88 -71.40 -19.51
C GLY A 20 21.61 -70.11 -19.12
N GLY A 21 22.94 -70.10 -19.22
CA GLY A 21 23.75 -68.90 -19.02
C GLY A 21 23.47 -67.81 -20.06
N PHE A 22 23.33 -68.20 -21.32
CA PHE A 22 22.96 -67.30 -22.41
C PHE A 22 21.56 -66.71 -22.23
N LEU A 23 20.57 -67.53 -21.85
CA LEU A 23 19.22 -67.06 -21.57
C LEU A 23 19.20 -66.07 -20.39
N THR A 24 19.95 -66.36 -19.32
CA THR A 24 20.08 -65.48 -18.16
C THR A 24 20.71 -64.14 -18.55
N LEU A 25 21.74 -64.16 -19.39
CA LEU A 25 22.37 -62.96 -19.94
C LEU A 25 21.38 -62.14 -20.78
N LEU A 26 20.60 -62.79 -21.65
CA LEU A 26 19.59 -62.12 -22.48
C LEU A 26 18.50 -61.45 -21.64
N VAL A 27 18.04 -62.12 -20.58
CA VAL A 27 17.07 -61.56 -19.63
C VAL A 27 17.68 -60.38 -18.86
N GLY A 28 18.93 -60.49 -18.41
CA GLY A 28 19.65 -59.39 -17.76
C GLY A 28 19.80 -58.17 -18.66
N LEU A 29 20.21 -58.36 -19.92
CA LEU A 29 20.31 -57.31 -20.93
C LEU A 29 18.94 -56.70 -21.26
N PHE A 30 17.89 -57.51 -21.29
CA PHE A 30 16.52 -57.04 -21.47
C PHE A 30 16.12 -56.07 -20.36
N PHE A 31 16.27 -56.44 -19.10
CA PHE A 31 15.93 -55.55 -17.98
C PHE A 31 16.83 -54.32 -17.91
N TYR A 32 18.13 -54.46 -18.16
CA TYR A 32 19.06 -53.34 -18.22
C TYR A 32 18.64 -52.31 -19.30
N SER A 33 18.23 -52.78 -20.49
CA SER A 33 17.79 -51.91 -21.60
C SER A 33 16.54 -51.07 -21.28
N THR A 34 15.83 -51.39 -20.20
CA THR A 34 14.65 -50.67 -19.73
C THR A 34 14.92 -49.74 -18.55
N SER A 35 16.15 -49.71 -18.06
CA SER A 35 16.55 -48.92 -16.89
C SER A 35 16.83 -47.44 -17.25
N PRO A 36 16.61 -46.50 -16.32
CA PRO A 36 16.98 -45.10 -16.53
C PRO A 36 18.49 -44.90 -16.80
N SER A 37 19.36 -45.74 -16.22
CA SER A 37 20.81 -45.67 -16.42
C SER A 37 21.21 -46.04 -17.86
N PHE A 38 20.55 -47.04 -18.46
CA PHE A 38 20.73 -47.32 -19.88
C PHE A 38 20.28 -46.14 -20.75
N CYS A 39 19.13 -45.51 -20.45
CA CYS A 39 18.71 -44.32 -21.18
C CYS A 39 19.73 -43.17 -21.06
N ASN A 40 20.34 -42.97 -19.88
CA ASN A 40 21.37 -41.96 -19.66
C ASN A 40 22.67 -42.22 -20.45
N SER A 41 22.92 -43.46 -20.88
CA SER A 41 24.07 -43.78 -21.74
C SER A 41 23.95 -43.16 -23.14
N CYS A 42 22.73 -42.85 -23.59
CA CYS A 42 22.47 -42.19 -24.87
C CYS A 42 22.66 -40.67 -24.75
N HIS A 43 23.56 -40.08 -25.54
CA HIS A 43 23.87 -38.65 -25.45
C HIS A 43 22.65 -37.73 -25.60
N ILE A 44 21.69 -38.11 -26.46
CA ILE A 44 20.46 -37.34 -26.73
C ILE A 44 19.48 -37.35 -25.54
N MET A 45 19.60 -38.34 -24.65
CA MET A 45 18.71 -38.51 -23.50
C MET A 45 19.21 -37.83 -22.24
N LYS A 46 20.50 -37.48 -22.15
CA LYS A 46 21.09 -36.79 -20.99
C LYS A 46 20.28 -35.60 -20.46
N PRO A 47 19.85 -34.61 -21.28
CA PRO A 47 19.07 -33.48 -20.74
C PRO A 47 17.69 -33.90 -20.20
N TYR A 48 17.07 -34.93 -20.78
CA TYR A 48 15.79 -35.46 -20.32
C TYR A 48 15.94 -36.28 -19.04
N TYR A 49 17.04 -37.01 -18.89
CA TYR A 49 17.39 -37.75 -17.67
C TYR A 49 17.64 -36.80 -16.50
N GLU A 50 18.40 -35.73 -16.69
CA GLU A 50 18.63 -34.74 -15.62
C GLU A 50 17.33 -34.04 -15.21
N ALA A 51 16.46 -33.69 -16.17
CA ALA A 51 15.14 -33.14 -15.89
C ALA A 51 14.21 -34.14 -15.18
N TRP A 52 14.29 -35.43 -15.51
CA TRP A 52 13.56 -36.50 -14.83
C TRP A 52 14.03 -36.66 -13.38
N LYS A 53 15.35 -36.61 -13.15
CA LYS A 53 15.99 -36.77 -11.84
C LYS A 53 15.53 -35.72 -10.82
N THR A 54 15.25 -34.50 -11.28
CA THR A 54 14.75 -33.40 -10.44
C THR A 54 13.21 -33.35 -10.37
N SER A 55 12.52 -34.18 -11.15
CA SER A 55 11.05 -34.21 -11.19
C SER A 55 10.45 -35.01 -10.02
N LYS A 56 9.13 -34.86 -9.84
CA LYS A 56 8.36 -35.69 -8.90
C LYS A 56 8.29 -37.17 -9.29
N HIS A 57 8.69 -37.53 -10.51
CA HIS A 57 8.67 -38.89 -11.03
C HIS A 57 10.06 -39.53 -11.10
N SER A 58 11.06 -38.97 -10.41
CA SER A 58 12.45 -39.48 -10.40
C SER A 58 12.60 -40.90 -9.82
N HIS A 59 11.55 -41.44 -9.20
CA HIS A 59 11.49 -42.82 -8.71
C HIS A 59 10.76 -43.77 -9.68
N VAL A 60 10.27 -43.29 -10.82
CA VAL A 60 9.54 -44.07 -11.83
C VAL A 60 10.48 -44.32 -13.01
N ALA A 61 10.62 -45.58 -13.42
CA ALA A 61 11.46 -45.91 -14.58
C ALA A 61 10.86 -45.34 -15.86
N CYS A 62 11.69 -44.81 -16.78
CA CYS A 62 11.23 -44.14 -18.00
C CYS A 62 10.23 -44.98 -18.81
N VAL A 63 10.48 -46.29 -18.92
CA VAL A 63 9.63 -47.22 -19.68
C VAL A 63 8.22 -47.41 -19.09
N GLN A 64 8.02 -47.14 -17.80
CA GLN A 64 6.70 -47.27 -17.18
C GLN A 64 5.72 -46.21 -17.74
N CYS A 65 6.24 -45.08 -18.22
CA CYS A 65 5.45 -44.04 -18.87
C CYS A 65 5.53 -44.11 -20.41
N HIS A 66 6.74 -44.31 -20.94
CA HIS A 66 7.02 -44.24 -22.39
C HIS A 66 6.62 -45.50 -23.17
N THR A 67 6.33 -46.61 -22.48
CA THR A 67 5.79 -47.83 -23.07
C THR A 67 4.35 -48.00 -22.59
N PRO A 68 3.37 -48.36 -23.44
CA PRO A 68 2.01 -48.66 -23.00
C PRO A 68 1.98 -49.91 -22.11
N PRO A 69 1.02 -50.03 -21.17
CA PRO A 69 0.94 -51.18 -20.24
C PRO A 69 0.51 -52.49 -20.91
N GLN A 70 -0.08 -52.43 -22.10
CA GLN A 70 -0.57 -53.60 -22.83
C GLN A 70 0.61 -54.37 -23.47
N ALA A 71 0.67 -55.68 -23.25
CA ALA A 71 1.83 -56.52 -23.61
C ALA A 71 2.19 -56.48 -25.11
N GLU A 72 1.20 -56.52 -26.00
CA GLU A 72 1.40 -56.47 -27.45
C GLU A 72 1.98 -55.12 -27.90
N ALA A 73 1.43 -54.02 -27.38
CA ALA A 73 1.89 -52.67 -27.67
C ALA A 73 3.29 -52.39 -27.09
N ALA A 74 3.63 -53.02 -25.95
CA ALA A 74 4.96 -52.95 -25.36
C ALA A 74 6.02 -53.67 -26.21
N LEU A 75 5.71 -54.86 -26.73
CA LEU A 75 6.59 -55.59 -27.65
C LEU A 75 6.78 -54.83 -28.96
N TRP A 76 5.72 -54.24 -29.52
CA TRP A 76 5.80 -53.42 -30.72
C TRP A 76 6.68 -52.18 -30.52
N THR A 77 6.54 -51.50 -29.39
CA THR A 77 7.37 -50.32 -29.03
C THR A 77 8.85 -50.70 -28.90
N LYS A 78 9.14 -51.91 -28.38
CA LYS A 78 10.50 -52.44 -28.29
C LYS A 78 11.09 -52.76 -29.66
N PHE A 79 10.29 -53.30 -30.58
CA PHE A 79 10.70 -53.48 -31.97
C PHE A 79 11.00 -52.15 -32.65
N GLN A 80 10.14 -51.13 -32.47
CA GLN A 80 10.39 -49.77 -32.97
C GLN A 80 11.65 -49.13 -32.39
N SER A 81 12.01 -49.45 -31.14
CA SER A 81 13.21 -48.93 -30.48
C SER A 81 14.51 -49.39 -31.16
N ILE A 82 14.50 -50.51 -31.88
CA ILE A 82 15.63 -50.96 -32.71
C ILE A 82 15.92 -49.94 -33.82
N ASN A 83 14.88 -49.35 -34.41
CA ASN A 83 15.03 -48.30 -35.42
C ASN A 83 15.72 -47.05 -34.85
N HIS A 84 15.48 -46.70 -33.59
CA HIS A 84 16.19 -45.58 -32.94
C HIS A 84 17.69 -45.88 -32.76
N VAL A 85 18.05 -47.13 -32.48
CA VAL A 85 19.47 -47.54 -32.42
C VAL A 85 20.12 -47.42 -33.80
N VAL A 86 19.42 -47.85 -34.87
CA VAL A 86 19.89 -47.68 -36.26
C VAL A 86 20.05 -46.20 -36.60
N GLN A 87 19.11 -45.34 -36.21
CA GLN A 87 19.19 -43.89 -36.41
C GLN A 87 20.36 -43.25 -35.64
N LEU A 88 20.65 -43.73 -34.43
CA LEU A 88 21.79 -43.29 -33.63
C LEU A 88 23.12 -43.65 -34.31
N ILE A 89 23.25 -44.88 -34.81
CA ILE A 89 24.44 -45.37 -35.53
C ILE A 89 24.63 -44.59 -36.83
N THR A 90 23.55 -44.39 -37.59
CA THR A 90 23.57 -43.67 -38.88
C THR A 90 23.61 -42.15 -38.74
N LYS A 91 23.55 -41.63 -37.50
CA LYS A 91 23.43 -40.20 -37.17
C LYS A 91 22.24 -39.48 -37.83
N LYS A 92 21.20 -40.23 -38.22
CA LYS A 92 19.96 -39.72 -38.86
C LYS A 92 18.83 -39.52 -37.84
N TYR A 93 19.16 -39.07 -36.63
CA TYR A 93 18.18 -38.85 -35.56
C TYR A 93 17.74 -37.38 -35.48
N SER A 94 16.51 -37.14 -35.03
CA SER A 94 16.02 -35.78 -34.76
C SER A 94 16.64 -35.24 -33.46
N PRO A 95 17.15 -33.99 -33.42
CA PRO A 95 17.68 -33.39 -32.20
C PRO A 95 16.60 -33.08 -31.15
N LYS A 96 15.31 -33.18 -31.51
CA LYS A 96 14.17 -32.97 -30.62
C LYS A 96 13.31 -34.25 -30.54
N PRO A 97 13.73 -35.26 -29.75
CA PRO A 97 12.93 -36.47 -29.57
C PRO A 97 11.61 -36.11 -28.90
N TYR A 98 10.52 -36.70 -29.40
CA TYR A 98 9.17 -36.46 -28.91
C TYR A 98 8.51 -37.79 -28.58
N ALA A 99 7.88 -37.87 -27.41
CA ALA A 99 7.22 -39.08 -26.93
C ALA A 99 5.72 -38.87 -26.74
N GLN A 100 4.96 -39.84 -27.25
CA GLN A 100 3.53 -39.95 -26.99
C GLN A 100 3.34 -40.87 -25.78
N ILE A 101 2.74 -40.32 -24.72
CA ILE A 101 2.41 -41.05 -23.50
C ILE A 101 0.90 -41.20 -23.48
N GLU A 102 0.44 -42.43 -23.31
CA GLU A 102 -0.98 -42.74 -23.17
C GLU A 102 -1.46 -42.50 -21.75
N ASP A 103 -2.71 -42.07 -21.59
CA ASP A 103 -3.31 -41.84 -20.27
C ASP A 103 -3.37 -43.15 -19.45
N ALA A 104 -3.48 -44.30 -20.13
CA ALA A 104 -3.37 -45.62 -19.51
C ALA A 104 -2.01 -45.88 -18.84
N SER A 105 -0.93 -45.26 -19.33
CA SER A 105 0.39 -45.35 -18.67
C SER A 105 0.42 -44.55 -17.37
N CYS A 106 -0.34 -43.45 -17.27
CA CYS A 106 -0.49 -42.68 -16.03
C CYS A 106 -1.39 -43.40 -15.01
N LEU A 107 -2.45 -44.05 -15.49
CA LEU A 107 -3.48 -44.73 -14.69
C LEU A 107 -3.15 -46.20 -14.35
N ARG A 108 -1.87 -46.59 -14.41
CA ARG A 108 -1.43 -47.93 -14.00
C ARG A 108 -1.74 -48.15 -12.52
N SER A 109 -2.00 -49.41 -12.13
CA SER A 109 -2.42 -49.80 -10.78
C SER A 109 -1.47 -49.35 -9.66
N ASN A 110 -0.18 -49.16 -9.97
CA ASN A 110 0.86 -48.71 -9.05
C ASN A 110 1.28 -47.24 -9.25
N CYS A 111 0.49 -46.45 -9.99
CA CYS A 111 0.73 -45.03 -10.26
C CYS A 111 -0.46 -44.16 -9.81
N HIS A 112 -1.25 -43.60 -10.73
CA HIS A 112 -2.41 -42.77 -10.40
C HIS A 112 -3.72 -43.58 -10.41
N SER A 113 -4.47 -43.58 -9.30
CA SER A 113 -5.79 -44.21 -9.25
C SER A 113 -6.85 -43.33 -9.90
N THR A 114 -7.91 -43.91 -10.46
CA THR A 114 -9.01 -43.14 -11.07
C THR A 114 -9.73 -42.22 -10.08
N ASN A 115 -9.57 -42.44 -8.78
CA ASN A 115 -10.10 -41.57 -7.73
C ASN A 115 -9.52 -40.15 -7.79
N ILE A 116 -8.32 -39.94 -8.34
CA ILE A 116 -7.76 -38.57 -8.53
C ILE A 116 -8.53 -37.76 -9.58
N LEU A 117 -9.38 -38.42 -10.37
CA LEU A 117 -10.26 -37.78 -11.34
C LEU A 117 -11.55 -37.24 -10.69
N ALA A 118 -11.84 -37.64 -9.45
CA ALA A 118 -13.01 -37.21 -8.71
C ALA A 118 -12.67 -36.06 -7.74
N GLY A 119 -13.36 -34.93 -7.89
CA GLY A 119 -13.34 -33.82 -6.93
C GLY A 119 -12.61 -32.56 -7.39
N LYS A 120 -12.85 -31.47 -6.65
CA LYS A 120 -12.20 -30.18 -6.86
C LYS A 120 -10.89 -30.15 -6.07
N LEU A 121 -9.80 -29.85 -6.75
CA LEU A 121 -8.48 -29.69 -6.16
C LEU A 121 -8.02 -28.24 -6.24
N THR A 122 -7.14 -27.86 -5.33
CA THR A 122 -6.52 -26.53 -5.32
C THR A 122 -5.11 -26.65 -5.85
N PHE A 123 -4.89 -26.08 -7.04
CA PHE A 123 -3.60 -25.91 -7.66
C PHE A 123 -2.92 -24.62 -7.16
N LYS A 124 -1.63 -24.45 -7.51
CA LYS A 124 -0.77 -23.32 -7.14
C LYS A 124 -1.53 -21.99 -7.01
N LYS A 125 -1.22 -21.20 -5.98
CA LYS A 125 -1.82 -19.88 -5.72
C LYS A 125 -3.34 -19.90 -5.51
N GLY A 126 -3.91 -21.02 -5.05
CA GLY A 126 -5.32 -21.10 -4.69
C GLY A 126 -6.26 -21.33 -5.89
N VAL A 127 -5.73 -21.76 -7.05
CA VAL A 127 -6.52 -21.98 -8.25
C VAL A 127 -7.33 -23.26 -8.13
N ARG A 128 -8.66 -23.19 -8.24
CA ARG A 128 -9.53 -24.37 -8.22
C ARG A 128 -9.53 -25.07 -9.57
N PHE A 129 -9.38 -26.39 -9.55
CA PHE A 129 -9.36 -27.23 -10.74
C PHE A 129 -10.15 -28.52 -10.53
N ASP A 130 -10.69 -29.09 -11.61
CA ASP A 130 -11.50 -30.31 -11.58
C ASP A 130 -11.20 -31.18 -12.81
N HIS A 131 -10.61 -32.36 -12.61
CA HIS A 131 -10.28 -33.29 -13.70
C HIS A 131 -11.51 -33.84 -14.41
N LYS A 132 -12.60 -34.14 -13.68
CA LYS A 132 -13.84 -34.69 -14.26
C LYS A 132 -14.42 -33.72 -15.27
N PHE A 133 -14.40 -32.42 -14.94
CA PHE A 133 -14.81 -31.39 -15.87
C PHE A 133 -13.89 -31.38 -17.09
N HIS A 134 -12.57 -31.30 -16.93
CA HIS A 134 -11.68 -31.10 -18.08
C HIS A 134 -11.49 -32.34 -18.98
N LEU A 135 -11.57 -33.56 -18.45
CA LEU A 135 -11.27 -34.80 -19.18
C LEU A 135 -12.52 -35.60 -19.61
N GLY A 136 -13.72 -35.24 -19.13
CA GLY A 136 -14.97 -35.90 -19.49
C GLY A 136 -15.40 -35.63 -20.95
N ASP A 137 -16.19 -34.57 -21.15
CA ASP A 137 -16.69 -34.20 -22.48
C ASP A 137 -15.65 -33.45 -23.33
N LEU A 138 -15.92 -33.34 -24.64
CA LEU A 138 -15.16 -32.50 -25.56
C LEU A 138 -15.14 -31.03 -25.09
N ARG A 139 -13.94 -30.48 -24.89
CA ARG A 139 -13.73 -29.07 -24.52
C ARG A 139 -13.36 -28.27 -25.75
N ARG A 140 -14.27 -27.38 -26.21
CA ARG A 140 -14.15 -26.62 -27.47
C ARG A 140 -13.84 -27.53 -28.68
N GLY A 141 -14.54 -28.67 -28.75
CA GLY A 141 -14.39 -29.67 -29.81
C GLY A 141 -13.11 -30.51 -29.73
N LYS A 142 -12.48 -30.62 -28.55
CA LYS A 142 -11.20 -31.33 -28.35
C LYS A 142 -11.34 -32.31 -27.21
N GLN A 143 -10.87 -33.54 -27.40
CA GLN A 143 -10.66 -34.47 -26.29
C GLN A 143 -9.29 -34.16 -25.68
N LEU A 144 -9.29 -33.76 -24.42
CA LEU A 144 -8.06 -33.54 -23.65
C LEU A 144 -7.53 -34.86 -23.11
N ARG A 145 -6.21 -34.91 -22.92
CA ARG A 145 -5.46 -36.03 -22.35
C ARG A 145 -4.75 -35.55 -21.09
N CYS A 146 -4.29 -36.46 -20.23
CA CYS A 146 -3.51 -36.09 -19.04
C CYS A 146 -2.32 -35.21 -19.45
N THR A 147 -1.65 -35.60 -20.53
CA THR A 147 -0.47 -34.92 -21.05
C THR A 147 -0.76 -33.68 -21.91
N SER A 148 -2.04 -33.31 -22.10
CA SER A 148 -2.40 -31.99 -22.63
C SER A 148 -2.05 -30.88 -21.63
N CYS A 149 -2.16 -31.17 -20.32
CA CYS A 149 -1.82 -30.25 -19.25
C CYS A 149 -0.50 -30.63 -18.55
N HIS A 150 -0.25 -31.93 -18.36
CA HIS A 150 0.98 -32.49 -17.79
C HIS A 150 2.03 -32.73 -18.88
N ALA A 151 2.64 -31.64 -19.35
CA ALA A 151 3.55 -31.65 -20.48
C ALA A 151 4.97 -31.19 -20.07
N GLN A 152 5.94 -31.49 -20.93
CA GLN A 152 7.29 -30.97 -20.86
C GLN A 152 7.42 -29.80 -21.82
N ILE A 153 7.04 -28.60 -21.37
CA ILE A 153 7.04 -27.40 -22.24
C ILE A 153 8.33 -26.57 -22.06
N VAL A 154 8.98 -26.67 -20.90
CA VAL A 154 10.20 -25.92 -20.58
C VAL A 154 11.40 -26.86 -20.49
N VAL A 155 12.55 -26.41 -21.01
CA VAL A 155 13.82 -27.13 -20.89
C VAL A 155 14.20 -27.23 -19.41
N GLY A 156 14.51 -28.44 -18.93
CA GLY A 156 14.91 -28.69 -17.54
C GLY A 156 13.81 -29.25 -16.64
N THR A 157 12.55 -29.30 -17.10
CA THR A 157 11.48 -30.10 -16.46
C THR A 157 11.14 -31.31 -17.33
N HIS A 158 10.45 -32.32 -16.78
CA HIS A 158 10.16 -33.59 -17.50
C HIS A 158 8.66 -33.89 -17.58
N ILE A 159 7.89 -33.61 -16.54
CA ILE A 159 6.43 -33.64 -16.58
C ILE A 159 5.88 -32.76 -15.46
N GLU A 160 5.21 -31.69 -15.84
CA GLU A 160 4.58 -30.78 -14.89
C GLU A 160 3.32 -30.15 -15.49
N VAL A 161 2.46 -29.62 -14.63
CA VAL A 161 1.28 -28.87 -15.08
C VAL A 161 1.73 -27.53 -15.64
N THR A 162 1.49 -27.30 -16.93
CA THR A 162 1.83 -26.04 -17.59
C THR A 162 0.69 -25.04 -17.47
N GLU A 163 0.91 -23.96 -16.71
CA GLU A 163 -0.09 -22.91 -16.48
C GLU A 163 -0.57 -22.21 -17.77
N SER A 164 0.33 -22.02 -18.75
CA SER A 164 -0.02 -21.36 -20.00
C SER A 164 -1.03 -22.14 -20.85
N THR A 165 -1.14 -23.47 -20.68
CA THR A 165 -2.22 -24.26 -21.30
C THR A 165 -3.59 -23.84 -20.79
N CYS A 166 -3.72 -23.62 -19.47
CA CYS A 166 -4.96 -23.13 -18.86
C CYS A 166 -5.33 -21.76 -19.42
N TYR A 167 -4.36 -20.85 -19.44
CA TYR A 167 -4.55 -19.47 -19.91
C TYR A 167 -4.95 -19.44 -21.39
N LEU A 168 -4.30 -20.25 -22.22
CA LEU A 168 -4.60 -20.32 -23.64
C LEU A 168 -6.04 -20.78 -23.90
N CYS A 169 -6.50 -21.82 -23.19
CA CYS A 169 -7.87 -22.31 -23.39
C CYS A 169 -8.92 -21.31 -22.87
N HIS A 170 -8.71 -20.79 -21.66
CA HIS A 170 -9.70 -19.97 -20.95
C HIS A 170 -9.70 -18.49 -21.32
N PHE A 171 -8.61 -17.93 -21.81
CA PHE A 171 -8.54 -16.51 -22.21
C PHE A 171 -8.55 -16.28 -23.72
N LYS A 172 -8.29 -17.30 -24.55
CA LYS A 172 -8.46 -17.15 -26.00
C LYS A 172 -9.94 -17.05 -26.33
N GLN A 173 -10.36 -15.88 -26.79
CA GLN A 173 -11.73 -15.60 -27.22
C GLN A 173 -12.23 -16.61 -28.27
N ALA A 174 -13.50 -16.97 -28.19
CA ALA A 174 -14.20 -17.63 -29.29
C ALA A 174 -14.53 -16.62 -30.41
N GLU A 175 -14.76 -17.10 -31.63
CA GLU A 175 -15.24 -16.24 -32.72
C GLU A 175 -16.54 -15.54 -32.30
N GLY A 176 -16.59 -14.21 -32.41
CA GLY A 176 -17.73 -13.38 -32.02
C GLY A 176 -17.79 -12.96 -30.54
N GLN A 177 -16.85 -13.39 -29.68
CA GLN A 177 -16.81 -12.98 -28.28
C GLN A 177 -16.18 -11.58 -28.11
N VAL A 178 -16.94 -10.63 -27.58
CA VAL A 178 -16.47 -9.26 -27.29
C VAL A 178 -16.08 -9.13 -25.82
N GLY A 179 -14.85 -8.69 -25.53
CA GLY A 179 -14.37 -8.37 -24.17
C GLY A 179 -13.29 -9.30 -23.60
N LEU A 180 -12.56 -8.83 -22.59
CA LEU A 180 -11.40 -9.50 -21.96
C LEU A 180 -11.74 -10.67 -21.02
N LEU A 181 -13.03 -11.02 -20.89
CA LEU A 181 -13.48 -11.98 -19.89
C LEU A 181 -13.11 -13.42 -20.30
N PRO A 182 -12.63 -14.25 -19.34
CA PRO A 182 -12.38 -15.66 -19.60
C PRO A 182 -13.64 -16.41 -20.08
N LEU A 183 -13.47 -17.65 -20.52
CA LEU A 183 -14.54 -18.65 -20.57
C LEU A 183 -15.05 -18.90 -19.13
N GLY A 184 -15.90 -18.00 -18.63
CA GLY A 184 -16.36 -17.93 -17.24
C GLY A 184 -16.09 -16.57 -16.57
N ASN A 185 -16.13 -16.54 -15.24
CA ASN A 185 -15.71 -15.38 -14.45
C ASN A 185 -14.38 -15.69 -13.73
N CYS A 186 -13.74 -14.68 -13.15
CA CYS A 186 -12.49 -14.86 -12.39
C CYS A 186 -12.67 -15.86 -11.22
N LEU A 187 -13.89 -15.94 -10.66
CA LEU A 187 -14.23 -16.77 -9.52
C LEU A 187 -14.37 -18.26 -9.85
N THR A 188 -14.41 -18.62 -11.14
CA THR A 188 -14.33 -20.01 -11.59
C THR A 188 -13.03 -20.66 -11.10
N CYS A 189 -11.94 -19.90 -11.14
CA CYS A 189 -10.60 -20.37 -10.79
C CYS A 189 -10.14 -19.81 -9.44
N HIS A 190 -10.52 -18.59 -9.08
CA HIS A 190 -10.04 -17.91 -7.88
C HIS A 190 -11.11 -17.76 -6.80
N GLU A 191 -10.69 -17.71 -5.55
CA GLU A 191 -11.56 -17.29 -4.45
C GLU A 191 -11.31 -15.83 -4.10
N ILE A 192 -12.36 -15.13 -3.64
CA ILE A 192 -12.23 -13.74 -3.19
C ILE A 192 -11.33 -13.73 -1.94
N PRO A 193 -10.31 -12.85 -1.89
CA PRO A 193 -9.48 -12.70 -0.70
C PRO A 193 -10.34 -12.38 0.53
N GLN A 194 -10.23 -13.22 1.57
CA GLN A 194 -11.03 -13.10 2.79
C GLN A 194 -10.47 -12.09 3.80
N LYS A 195 -9.18 -11.76 3.69
CA LYS A 195 -8.49 -10.85 4.61
C LYS A 195 -8.38 -9.46 4.02
N ASP A 196 -8.42 -8.47 4.90
CA ASP A 196 -8.10 -7.08 4.58
C ASP A 196 -6.68 -6.95 4.04
N ILE A 197 -6.54 -6.28 2.90
CA ILE A 197 -5.25 -6.05 2.24
C ILE A 197 -4.90 -4.57 2.38
N LYS A 198 -3.74 -4.27 2.96
CA LYS A 198 -3.21 -2.91 2.99
C LYS A 198 -2.48 -2.60 1.69
N PHE A 199 -2.87 -1.53 1.02
CA PHE A 199 -2.23 -1.04 -0.19
C PHE A 199 -2.09 0.48 -0.14
N GLN A 200 -0.86 0.99 -0.21
CA GLN A 200 -0.52 2.42 -0.17
C GLN A 200 -1.21 3.22 0.95
N GLY A 201 -1.27 2.67 2.16
CA GLY A 201 -1.86 3.33 3.34
C GLY A 201 -3.37 3.14 3.50
N PHE A 202 -4.04 2.50 2.53
CA PHE A 202 -5.46 2.17 2.57
C PHE A 202 -5.67 0.69 2.85
N THR A 203 -6.75 0.37 3.55
CA THR A 203 -7.19 -1.01 3.78
C THR A 203 -8.32 -1.34 2.80
N PHE A 204 -8.10 -2.36 1.97
CA PHE A 204 -9.08 -2.85 1.01
C PHE A 204 -9.66 -4.19 1.47
N ASN A 205 -10.96 -4.20 1.72
CA ASN A 205 -11.72 -5.42 2.01
C ASN A 205 -12.38 -5.91 0.71
N HIS A 206 -11.85 -6.99 0.12
CA HIS A 206 -12.35 -7.49 -1.16
C HIS A 206 -13.75 -8.11 -1.07
N LEU A 207 -14.19 -8.55 0.11
CA LEU A 207 -15.54 -9.04 0.34
C LEU A 207 -16.59 -7.93 0.23
N ASP A 208 -16.27 -6.71 0.69
CA ASP A 208 -17.17 -5.56 0.55
C ASP A 208 -17.38 -5.17 -0.92
N PHE A 209 -16.29 -5.12 -1.69
CA PHE A 209 -16.35 -4.71 -3.10
C PHE A 209 -16.80 -5.84 -4.03
N ALA A 210 -16.05 -6.93 -4.12
CA ALA A 210 -16.33 -8.01 -5.07
C ALA A 210 -17.43 -8.96 -4.58
N GLY A 211 -17.60 -9.11 -3.26
CA GLY A 211 -18.65 -9.92 -2.66
C GLY A 211 -19.97 -9.18 -2.57
N ALA A 212 -20.11 -8.25 -1.62
CA ALA A 212 -21.37 -7.57 -1.32
C ALA A 212 -21.83 -6.64 -2.44
N ARG A 213 -20.92 -5.80 -2.98
CA ARG A 213 -21.24 -4.86 -4.06
C ARG A 213 -21.11 -5.45 -5.46
N HIS A 214 -20.63 -6.70 -5.59
CA HIS A 214 -20.47 -7.39 -6.87
C HIS A 214 -19.65 -6.60 -7.92
N VAL A 215 -18.66 -5.82 -7.45
CA VAL A 215 -17.78 -5.04 -8.35
C VAL A 215 -16.94 -6.00 -9.19
N PRO A 216 -17.00 -5.93 -10.54
CA PRO A 216 -16.24 -6.83 -11.41
C PRO A 216 -14.73 -6.67 -11.22
N CYS A 217 -14.00 -7.80 -11.14
CA CYS A 217 -12.57 -7.81 -10.83
C CYS A 217 -11.74 -7.00 -11.83
N GLU A 218 -12.11 -7.03 -13.11
CA GLU A 218 -11.47 -6.31 -14.20
C GLU A 218 -11.59 -4.79 -14.09
N LYS A 219 -12.43 -4.25 -13.19
CA LYS A 219 -12.45 -2.80 -12.95
C LYS A 219 -11.19 -2.30 -12.23
N CYS A 220 -10.51 -3.18 -11.49
CA CYS A 220 -9.25 -2.89 -10.79
C CYS A 220 -8.06 -3.72 -11.29
N HIS A 221 -8.34 -4.90 -11.86
CA HIS A 221 -7.34 -5.88 -12.30
C HIS A 221 -7.31 -6.04 -13.82
N ARG A 222 -7.16 -4.94 -14.58
CA ARG A 222 -7.20 -4.96 -16.06
C ARG A 222 -6.03 -5.70 -16.72
N ASP A 223 -4.83 -5.54 -16.19
CA ASP A 223 -3.60 -6.06 -16.85
C ASP A 223 -3.25 -7.50 -16.47
N VAL A 224 -4.20 -8.22 -15.85
CA VAL A 224 -3.96 -9.58 -15.40
C VAL A 224 -3.92 -10.58 -16.54
N ILE A 225 -4.37 -10.24 -17.75
CA ILE A 225 -4.31 -11.08 -18.94
C ILE A 225 -3.53 -10.31 -20.02
N GLN A 226 -2.47 -10.91 -20.55
CA GLN A 226 -1.61 -10.32 -21.58
C GLN A 226 -1.39 -11.32 -22.71
N GLY A 227 -1.68 -10.88 -23.95
CA GLY A 227 -1.66 -11.73 -25.13
C GLY A 227 -3.05 -12.31 -25.45
N ASN A 228 -3.23 -12.75 -26.69
CA ASN A 228 -4.50 -13.28 -27.21
C ASN A 228 -4.42 -14.77 -27.61
N GLY A 229 -3.23 -15.38 -27.49
CA GLY A 229 -3.02 -16.77 -27.86
C GLY A 229 -3.25 -17.02 -29.35
N TYR A 230 -2.93 -16.05 -30.22
CA TYR A 230 -2.99 -16.22 -31.66
C TYR A 230 -2.09 -17.37 -32.11
N ALA A 231 -2.52 -18.12 -33.12
CA ALA A 231 -1.72 -19.18 -33.72
C ALA A 231 -1.24 -18.73 -35.10
N PRO A 232 0.01 -18.28 -35.26
CA PRO A 232 0.49 -17.81 -36.55
C PRO A 232 0.60 -18.98 -37.54
N ARG A 233 0.19 -18.76 -38.81
CA ARG A 233 0.29 -19.77 -39.88
C ARG A 233 1.73 -20.20 -40.11
N GLU A 234 2.68 -19.31 -39.83
CA GLU A 234 4.11 -19.52 -40.00
C GLU A 234 4.62 -20.70 -39.15
N ARG A 235 3.99 -20.96 -38.00
CA ARG A 235 4.39 -22.06 -37.12
C ARG A 235 4.12 -23.44 -37.73
N CYS A 236 3.18 -23.53 -38.67
CA CYS A 236 2.90 -24.77 -39.39
C CYS A 236 4.10 -25.25 -40.20
N TYR A 237 4.91 -24.32 -40.74
CA TYR A 237 6.10 -24.63 -41.54
C TYR A 237 7.24 -25.28 -40.74
N THR A 238 7.15 -25.28 -39.41
CA THR A 238 8.13 -25.98 -38.56
C THR A 238 8.06 -27.50 -38.73
N CYS A 239 6.91 -28.02 -39.20
CA CYS A 239 6.71 -29.47 -39.36
C CYS A 239 6.09 -29.86 -40.71
N HIS A 240 5.30 -28.98 -41.33
CA HIS A 240 4.62 -29.27 -42.61
C HIS A 240 5.19 -28.40 -43.72
N ASN A 241 5.53 -29.01 -44.85
CA ASN A 241 6.01 -28.33 -46.07
C ASN A 241 5.12 -28.63 -47.29
N GLN A 242 3.95 -29.25 -47.10
CA GLN A 242 3.01 -29.64 -48.14
C GLN A 242 1.82 -28.66 -48.19
N PRO A 243 1.56 -27.97 -49.32
CA PRO A 243 0.47 -26.99 -49.45
C PRO A 243 -0.91 -27.52 -49.05
N GLU A 244 -1.24 -28.75 -49.43
CA GLU A 244 -2.56 -29.36 -49.18
C GLU A 244 -2.85 -29.55 -47.69
N ARG A 245 -1.80 -29.69 -46.87
CA ARG A 245 -1.93 -29.75 -45.41
C ARG A 245 -2.11 -28.36 -44.80
N LEU A 246 -1.49 -27.34 -45.40
CA LEU A 246 -1.52 -25.95 -44.93
C LEU A 246 -2.83 -25.26 -45.30
N ASP A 247 -3.53 -25.70 -46.34
CA ASP A 247 -4.84 -25.18 -46.73
C ASP A 247 -5.93 -25.53 -45.69
N LYS A 248 -5.72 -26.59 -44.91
CA LYS A 248 -6.59 -26.97 -43.79
C LYS A 248 -6.40 -26.11 -42.54
N TYR A 249 -5.54 -25.09 -42.58
CA TYR A 249 -5.26 -24.21 -41.44
C TYR A 249 -6.52 -23.59 -40.82
N ASN A 250 -7.48 -23.16 -41.64
CA ASN A 250 -8.74 -22.56 -41.17
C ASN A 250 -9.71 -23.60 -40.56
N ASN A 251 -9.47 -24.90 -40.74
CA ASN A 251 -10.31 -25.95 -40.14
C ASN A 251 -9.84 -26.24 -38.70
N ILE A 252 -10.28 -25.39 -37.77
CA ILE A 252 -9.90 -25.41 -36.36
C ILE A 252 -10.18 -26.78 -35.70
N THR A 253 -11.32 -27.40 -36.00
CA THR A 253 -11.71 -28.70 -35.42
C THR A 253 -10.75 -29.80 -35.87
N TYR A 254 -10.53 -29.91 -37.18
CA TYR A 254 -9.60 -30.89 -37.76
C TYR A 254 -8.18 -30.71 -37.22
N MET A 255 -7.71 -29.46 -37.11
CA MET A 255 -6.37 -29.15 -36.61
C MET A 255 -6.19 -29.67 -35.18
N HIS A 256 -7.14 -29.40 -34.29
CA HIS A 256 -7.06 -29.85 -32.90
C HIS A 256 -7.26 -31.36 -32.74
N GLU A 257 -8.18 -31.97 -33.48
CA GLU A 257 -8.38 -33.42 -33.42
C GLU A 257 -7.12 -34.17 -33.84
N THR A 258 -6.50 -33.76 -34.95
CA THR A 258 -5.30 -34.40 -35.49
C THR A 258 -4.07 -34.18 -34.61
N HIS A 259 -3.85 -32.93 -34.17
CA HIS A 259 -2.62 -32.57 -33.48
C HIS A 259 -2.73 -32.75 -31.96
N VAL A 260 -3.82 -32.32 -31.33
CA VAL A 260 -3.98 -32.38 -29.86
C VAL A 260 -4.52 -33.74 -29.42
N THR A 261 -5.67 -34.15 -29.94
CA THR A 261 -6.34 -35.39 -29.49
C THR A 261 -5.58 -36.64 -29.93
N LYS A 262 -5.25 -36.77 -31.22
CA LYS A 262 -4.61 -37.98 -31.77
C LYS A 262 -3.10 -38.04 -31.55
N ARG A 263 -2.39 -36.90 -31.58
CA ARG A 263 -0.91 -36.88 -31.63
C ARG A 263 -0.23 -36.10 -30.50
N LYS A 264 -0.98 -35.52 -29.56
CA LYS A 264 -0.49 -34.85 -28.34
C LYS A 264 0.50 -33.68 -28.59
N VAL A 265 0.33 -32.93 -29.68
CA VAL A 265 1.13 -31.73 -29.94
C VAL A 265 0.80 -30.66 -28.91
N ASP A 266 1.83 -30.13 -28.22
CA ASP A 266 1.66 -29.10 -27.19
C ASP A 266 1.07 -27.81 -27.79
N CYS A 267 0.12 -27.20 -27.09
CA CYS A 267 -0.63 -26.06 -27.61
C CYS A 267 0.28 -24.88 -28.01
N ASN A 268 1.30 -24.61 -27.22
CA ASN A 268 2.22 -23.48 -27.40
C ASN A 268 3.18 -23.67 -28.59
N ARG A 269 3.21 -24.85 -29.23
CA ARG A 269 3.91 -25.03 -30.52
C ARG A 269 3.18 -24.31 -31.65
N CYS A 270 1.87 -24.13 -31.53
CA CYS A 270 1.06 -23.42 -32.51
C CYS A 270 0.60 -22.06 -31.99
N HIS A 271 0.28 -21.94 -30.71
CA HIS A 271 -0.23 -20.71 -30.12
C HIS A 271 0.84 -19.89 -29.41
N GLU A 272 0.73 -18.56 -29.53
CA GLU A 272 1.45 -17.62 -28.69
C GLU A 272 1.06 -17.79 -27.22
N GLU A 273 1.99 -17.50 -26.33
CA GLU A 273 1.76 -17.64 -24.88
C GLU A 273 0.87 -16.49 -24.37
N ILE A 274 -0.19 -16.83 -23.66
CA ILE A 274 -0.95 -15.88 -22.85
C ILE A 274 -0.34 -15.84 -21.45
N LYS A 275 0.03 -14.65 -20.98
CA LYS A 275 0.55 -14.45 -19.62
C LYS A 275 -0.59 -14.01 -18.71
N HIS A 276 -0.68 -14.62 -17.54
CA HIS A 276 -1.67 -14.28 -16.52
C HIS A 276 -1.03 -14.07 -15.15
N GLY A 277 -1.40 -12.97 -14.48
CA GLY A 277 -0.98 -12.70 -13.11
C GLY A 277 -0.93 -11.21 -12.77
N LEU A 278 -1.02 -10.92 -11.47
CA LEU A 278 -0.88 -9.56 -10.94
C LEU A 278 0.59 -9.12 -11.06
N LYS A 279 0.87 -8.14 -11.92
CA LYS A 279 2.18 -7.46 -11.91
C LYS A 279 2.27 -6.53 -10.70
N ASN A 280 3.33 -6.67 -9.91
CA ASN A 280 3.77 -5.69 -8.91
C ASN A 280 4.46 -4.50 -9.61
N MET A 281 3.78 -3.87 -10.56
CA MET A 281 4.23 -2.59 -11.11
C MET A 281 3.52 -1.44 -10.39
N PRO A 282 4.20 -0.28 -10.22
CA PRO A 282 3.52 0.96 -9.85
C PRO A 282 2.40 1.23 -10.86
N ALA A 283 1.26 1.77 -10.39
CA ALA A 283 0.14 2.12 -11.24
C ALA A 283 0.65 2.99 -12.40
N ARG A 284 0.67 2.42 -13.61
CA ARG A 284 0.96 3.13 -14.85
C ARG A 284 -0.33 3.13 -15.65
N PHE A 285 -0.64 4.27 -16.26
CA PHE A 285 -1.75 4.37 -17.18
C PHE A 285 -1.50 3.42 -18.36
N MET A 286 -2.49 2.62 -18.77
CA MET A 286 -2.38 1.84 -20.00
C MET A 286 -2.17 2.80 -21.18
N GLU A 287 -1.01 2.70 -21.83
CA GLU A 287 -0.71 3.45 -23.04
C GLU A 287 -1.53 2.88 -24.20
N TYR A 288 -2.79 3.32 -24.33
CA TYR A 288 -3.32 3.54 -25.67
C TYR A 288 -2.79 4.88 -26.11
N ASN A 289 -1.74 4.87 -26.92
CA ASN A 289 -1.05 6.07 -27.35
C ASN A 289 -1.88 6.80 -28.43
N CYS A 290 -3.01 7.36 -27.99
CA CYS A 290 -3.86 8.23 -28.80
C CYS A 290 -3.16 9.57 -29.12
N GLU A 291 -2.01 9.85 -28.50
CA GLU A 291 -1.19 11.06 -28.73
C GLU A 291 -0.62 11.12 -30.16
N VAL A 292 -0.65 10.01 -30.90
CA VAL A 292 -0.25 9.97 -32.31
C VAL A 292 -1.26 10.71 -33.20
N CYS A 293 -2.55 10.79 -32.80
CA CYS A 293 -3.60 11.42 -33.59
C CYS A 293 -4.42 12.53 -32.86
N HIS A 294 -4.53 12.51 -31.52
CA HIS A 294 -5.27 13.50 -30.73
C HIS A 294 -4.41 14.13 -29.61
N LYS A 295 -3.31 14.80 -29.99
CA LYS A 295 -2.54 15.64 -29.05
C LYS A 295 -3.48 16.70 -28.46
N ALA A 296 -3.60 16.73 -27.13
CA ALA A 296 -4.34 17.70 -26.31
C ALA A 296 -5.78 17.40 -25.86
N ILE A 297 -6.46 16.32 -26.29
CA ILE A 297 -7.83 16.05 -25.78
C ILE A 297 -7.79 15.37 -24.38
N HIS A 298 -6.76 14.56 -24.09
CA HIS A 298 -6.71 13.73 -22.88
C HIS A 298 -5.55 14.01 -21.90
N ASN A 299 -4.60 14.89 -22.24
CA ASN A 299 -3.40 15.11 -21.41
C ASN A 299 -3.74 15.76 -20.06
N GLY A 300 -4.58 16.80 -20.05
CA GLY A 300 -4.97 17.46 -18.80
C GLY A 300 -5.68 16.53 -17.82
N PRO A 301 -6.79 15.85 -18.20
CA PRO A 301 -7.49 14.92 -17.31
C PRO A 301 -6.59 13.79 -16.80
N ARG A 302 -5.71 13.26 -17.65
CA ARG A 302 -4.73 12.22 -17.28
C ARG A 302 -3.74 12.74 -16.25
N GLU A 303 -3.09 13.88 -16.52
CA GLU A 303 -2.12 14.49 -15.60
C GLU A 303 -2.79 14.85 -14.26
N MET A 304 -4.00 15.41 -14.29
CA MET A 304 -4.78 15.68 -13.09
C MET A 304 -5.06 14.40 -12.28
N PHE A 305 -5.53 13.34 -12.95
CA PHE A 305 -5.82 12.04 -12.32
C PHE A 305 -4.57 11.40 -11.69
N MET A 306 -3.41 11.55 -12.35
CA MET A 306 -2.09 11.13 -11.87
C MET A 306 -1.49 12.09 -10.84
N GLY A 307 -2.10 13.26 -10.63
CA GLY A 307 -1.61 14.28 -9.71
C GLY A 307 -0.28 14.88 -10.14
N GLN A 308 -0.07 15.06 -11.44
CA GLN A 308 1.16 15.59 -12.04
C GLN A 308 0.83 16.85 -12.86
N GLY A 309 1.87 17.58 -13.29
CA GLY A 309 1.72 18.71 -14.21
C GLY A 309 1.49 20.07 -13.55
N GLY A 310 1.19 20.14 -12.25
CA GLY A 310 1.04 21.39 -11.50
C GLY A 310 2.37 22.05 -11.10
N ARG A 311 2.39 23.38 -11.02
CA ARG A 311 3.56 24.17 -10.60
C ARG A 311 3.55 24.41 -9.10
N LYS A 312 4.72 24.27 -8.45
CA LYS A 312 4.93 24.45 -6.99
C LYS A 312 4.05 23.56 -6.10
N VAL A 313 3.54 22.46 -6.65
CA VAL A 313 2.81 21.41 -5.91
C VAL A 313 3.48 20.08 -6.21
N SER A 314 3.79 19.32 -5.17
CA SER A 314 4.35 17.97 -5.29
C SER A 314 3.39 17.05 -6.01
N SER A 315 3.90 16.01 -6.68
CA SER A 315 3.04 15.01 -7.32
C SER A 315 2.16 14.32 -6.27
N ASN A 316 0.84 14.34 -6.46
CA ASN A 316 -0.11 13.73 -5.53
C ASN A 316 -1.22 12.97 -6.29
N PRO A 317 -0.98 11.71 -6.69
CA PRO A 317 -1.93 10.95 -7.50
C PRO A 317 -3.26 10.74 -6.79
N SER A 318 -4.35 10.76 -7.55
CA SER A 318 -5.68 10.57 -6.97
C SER A 318 -5.80 9.19 -6.30
N HIS A 319 -6.62 9.09 -5.25
CA HIS A 319 -6.87 7.80 -4.59
C HIS A 319 -7.51 6.77 -5.53
N MET A 320 -8.27 7.24 -6.52
CA MET A 320 -8.83 6.38 -7.56
C MET A 320 -7.72 5.83 -8.47
N PHE A 321 -6.77 6.66 -8.88
CA PHE A 321 -5.61 6.21 -9.66
C PHE A 321 -4.72 5.23 -8.88
N THR A 322 -4.45 5.51 -7.60
CA THR A 322 -3.66 4.59 -6.77
C THR A 322 -4.37 3.25 -6.56
N ALA A 323 -5.70 3.25 -6.50
CA ALA A 323 -6.54 2.05 -6.50
C ALA A 323 -6.64 1.35 -7.89
N ARG A 324 -5.84 1.77 -8.87
CA ARG A 324 -5.76 1.20 -10.23
C ARG A 324 -7.03 1.35 -11.08
N LEU A 325 -7.88 2.32 -10.76
CA LEU A 325 -9.00 2.69 -11.63
C LEU A 325 -8.47 3.43 -12.87
N ASP A 326 -9.14 3.25 -14.00
CA ASP A 326 -8.87 3.93 -15.27
C ASP A 326 -10.06 4.79 -15.71
N CYS A 327 -9.94 5.50 -16.85
CA CYS A 327 -11.02 6.34 -17.36
C CYS A 327 -12.34 5.57 -17.53
N LEU A 328 -12.29 4.35 -18.07
CA LEU A 328 -13.44 3.51 -18.37
C LEU A 328 -14.10 2.89 -17.13
N ALA A 329 -13.51 3.08 -15.94
CA ALA A 329 -14.20 2.76 -14.69
C ALA A 329 -15.38 3.73 -14.45
N CYS A 330 -15.22 5.00 -14.86
CA CYS A 330 -16.22 6.04 -14.66
C CYS A 330 -16.93 6.43 -15.98
N HIS A 331 -16.18 6.56 -17.07
CA HIS A 331 -16.69 6.97 -18.38
C HIS A 331 -17.24 5.77 -19.16
N VAL A 332 -18.54 5.49 -18.98
CA VAL A 332 -19.20 4.30 -19.57
C VAL A 332 -20.44 4.63 -20.39
N GLN A 333 -20.92 5.88 -20.36
CA GLN A 333 -22.14 6.28 -21.08
C GLN A 333 -21.78 6.98 -22.40
N PRO A 334 -22.29 6.55 -23.56
CA PRO A 334 -22.11 7.29 -24.81
C PRO A 334 -22.66 8.71 -24.72
N LYS A 335 -21.88 9.70 -25.13
CA LYS A 335 -22.30 11.09 -25.26
C LYS A 335 -23.05 11.25 -26.59
N GLY A 336 -24.32 11.63 -26.54
CA GLY A 336 -25.11 11.91 -27.74
C GLY A 336 -25.52 10.67 -28.53
N ALA A 337 -26.21 9.71 -27.88
CA ALA A 337 -26.77 8.51 -28.50
C ALA A 337 -27.84 8.78 -29.60
N GLU A 338 -27.95 10.02 -30.08
CA GLU A 338 -28.87 10.49 -31.12
C GLU A 338 -28.15 10.93 -32.41
N LEU A 339 -26.81 10.95 -32.46
CA LEU A 339 -26.06 11.39 -33.64
C LEU A 339 -25.18 10.26 -34.22
N ASP A 340 -25.33 10.10 -35.54
CA ASP A 340 -24.79 9.08 -36.43
C ASP A 340 -23.31 8.70 -36.14
N PRO A 341 -22.95 7.40 -35.99
CA PRO A 341 -21.60 6.95 -35.60
C PRO A 341 -20.51 7.18 -36.65
N GLY A 342 -20.87 7.69 -37.83
CA GLY A 342 -19.98 7.78 -38.98
C GLY A 342 -19.11 9.04 -39.01
N ARG A 343 -18.08 9.12 -38.16
CA ARG A 343 -16.72 9.68 -38.45
C ARG A 343 -15.94 10.14 -37.22
N ASP A 344 -16.63 10.52 -36.13
CA ASP A 344 -15.98 10.99 -34.90
C ASP A 344 -16.27 9.99 -33.78
N GLY A 345 -15.23 9.28 -33.31
CA GLY A 345 -15.37 8.16 -32.39
C GLY A 345 -16.23 8.42 -31.13
N TRP A 346 -16.62 7.33 -30.49
CA TRP A 346 -17.46 7.33 -29.28
C TRP A 346 -16.83 8.14 -28.14
N THR A 347 -17.42 9.28 -27.77
CA THR A 347 -17.06 9.98 -26.54
C THR A 347 -17.90 9.40 -25.39
N LEU A 348 -17.25 8.87 -24.34
CA LEU A 348 -17.94 8.36 -23.16
C LEU A 348 -17.94 9.41 -22.03
N THR A 349 -19.07 9.60 -21.36
CA THR A 349 -19.24 10.46 -20.19
C THR A 349 -19.29 9.68 -18.90
N ALA A 350 -18.79 10.30 -17.83
CA ALA A 350 -18.92 9.77 -16.48
C ALA A 350 -20.37 9.81 -15.99
N SER A 351 -20.81 8.76 -15.30
CA SER A 351 -22.16 8.66 -14.74
C SER A 351 -22.13 8.67 -13.21
N GLU A 352 -23.18 9.20 -12.57
CA GLU A 352 -23.33 9.06 -11.11
C GLU A 352 -23.47 7.58 -10.71
N LYS A 353 -24.17 6.80 -11.54
CA LYS A 353 -24.38 5.37 -11.32
C LYS A 353 -23.06 4.60 -11.13
N THR A 354 -22.02 4.93 -11.90
CA THR A 354 -20.70 4.30 -11.74
C THR A 354 -20.06 4.57 -10.39
N CYS A 355 -20.28 5.76 -9.80
CA CYS A 355 -19.79 6.09 -8.46
C CYS A 355 -20.53 5.26 -7.39
N VAL A 356 -21.87 5.22 -7.49
CA VAL A 356 -22.75 4.52 -6.54
C VAL A 356 -22.51 3.01 -6.57
N ASN A 357 -22.23 2.42 -7.73
CA ASN A 357 -21.92 0.98 -7.81
C ASN A 357 -20.70 0.58 -6.97
N CYS A 358 -19.70 1.46 -6.82
CA CYS A 358 -18.51 1.19 -6.03
C CYS A 358 -18.65 1.62 -4.56
N HIS A 359 -19.29 2.77 -4.32
CA HIS A 359 -19.31 3.43 -3.01
C HIS A 359 -20.66 3.36 -2.26
N GLY A 360 -21.71 2.87 -2.90
CA GLY A 360 -23.07 2.86 -2.37
C GLY A 360 -23.75 4.23 -2.39
N ASP A 361 -24.97 4.29 -1.84
CA ASP A 361 -25.82 5.49 -1.90
C ASP A 361 -25.26 6.71 -1.17
N LYS A 362 -24.32 6.52 -0.24
CA LYS A 362 -23.64 7.61 0.48
C LYS A 362 -22.88 8.58 -0.44
N TYR A 363 -22.52 8.14 -1.64
CA TYR A 363 -21.77 8.93 -2.62
C TYR A 363 -22.66 9.50 -3.73
N ARG A 364 -23.98 9.27 -3.66
CA ARG A 364 -24.94 9.89 -4.57
C ARG A 364 -24.90 11.42 -4.42
N GLY A 365 -24.89 12.13 -5.54
CA GLY A 365 -24.75 13.58 -5.63
C GLY A 365 -23.31 14.09 -5.56
N MET A 366 -22.34 13.28 -5.08
CA MET A 366 -20.98 13.76 -4.82
C MET A 366 -20.27 14.28 -6.07
N LEU A 367 -20.45 13.62 -7.22
CA LEU A 367 -19.85 14.09 -8.48
C LEU A 367 -20.39 15.46 -8.89
N LYS A 368 -21.68 15.71 -8.66
CA LYS A 368 -22.30 17.02 -8.94
C LYS A 368 -21.74 18.07 -8.00
N ASP A 369 -21.70 17.78 -6.71
CA ASP A 369 -21.18 18.72 -5.70
C ASP A 369 -19.72 19.09 -5.97
N TRP A 370 -18.88 18.13 -6.38
CA TRP A 370 -17.51 18.42 -6.77
C TRP A 370 -17.44 19.36 -7.98
N LYS A 371 -18.24 19.12 -9.02
CA LYS A 371 -18.29 20.01 -10.19
C LYS A 371 -18.69 21.42 -9.78
N ASP A 372 -19.80 21.54 -9.05
CA ASP A 372 -20.33 22.84 -8.61
C ASP A 372 -19.33 23.58 -7.72
N THR A 373 -18.66 22.87 -6.79
CA THR A 373 -17.64 23.46 -5.91
C THR A 373 -16.44 23.95 -6.70
N PHE A 374 -15.94 23.17 -7.66
CA PHE A 374 -14.82 23.61 -8.49
C PHE A 374 -15.18 24.74 -9.43
N ASP A 375 -16.41 24.78 -9.95
CA ASP A 375 -16.88 25.90 -10.76
C ASP A 375 -16.93 27.20 -9.94
N LEU A 376 -17.40 27.13 -8.69
CA LEU A 376 -17.35 28.25 -7.74
C LEU A 376 -15.92 28.68 -7.42
N MET A 377 -15.03 27.74 -7.06
CA MET A 377 -13.63 28.06 -6.77
C MET A 377 -12.92 28.66 -7.98
N LEU A 378 -13.16 28.12 -9.18
CA LEU A 378 -12.59 28.66 -10.41
C LEU A 378 -13.12 30.07 -10.69
N ARG A 379 -14.42 30.34 -10.50
CA ARG A 379 -14.98 31.68 -10.67
C ARG A 379 -14.28 32.68 -9.74
N ASP A 380 -14.23 32.38 -8.45
CA ASP A 380 -13.70 33.29 -7.43
C ASP A 380 -12.19 33.56 -7.63
N ILE A 381 -11.40 32.52 -7.93
CA ILE A 381 -9.95 32.70 -8.17
C ILE A 381 -9.66 33.42 -9.49
N ASN A 382 -10.48 33.24 -10.53
CA ASN A 382 -10.29 33.97 -11.80
C ASN A 382 -10.56 35.46 -11.64
N GLN A 383 -11.54 35.86 -10.82
CA GLN A 383 -11.74 37.28 -10.50
C GLN A 383 -10.48 37.88 -9.86
N LYS A 384 -9.89 37.16 -8.91
CA LYS A 384 -8.65 37.56 -8.24
C LYS A 384 -7.45 37.61 -9.20
N LEU A 385 -7.33 36.62 -10.10
CA LEU A 385 -6.30 36.56 -11.14
C LEU A 385 -6.40 37.75 -12.11
N ASN A 386 -7.62 38.14 -12.50
CA ASN A 386 -7.84 39.30 -13.36
C ASN A 386 -7.40 40.61 -12.70
N LEU A 387 -7.68 40.78 -11.41
CA LEU A 387 -7.17 41.92 -10.64
C LEU A 387 -5.63 41.92 -10.55
N ALA A 388 -5.02 40.75 -10.40
CA ALA A 388 -3.56 40.61 -10.40
C ALA A 388 -2.94 40.99 -11.74
N TRP A 389 -3.59 40.62 -12.86
CA TRP A 389 -3.19 41.06 -14.20
C TRP A 389 -3.24 42.59 -14.33
N GLN A 390 -4.36 43.21 -13.92
CA GLN A 390 -4.51 44.66 -13.97
C GLN A 390 -3.47 45.39 -13.11
N ALA A 391 -3.13 44.83 -11.94
CA ALA A 391 -2.11 45.38 -11.06
C ALA A 391 -0.69 45.29 -11.68
N LEU A 392 -0.40 44.20 -12.39
CA LEU A 392 0.86 44.03 -13.13
C LEU A 392 0.96 44.95 -14.34
N GLU A 393 -0.12 45.10 -15.11
CA GLU A 393 -0.15 45.90 -16.34
C GLU A 393 0.04 47.40 -16.07
N LYS A 394 -0.44 47.87 -14.91
CA LYS A 394 -0.27 49.26 -14.46
C LYS A 394 1.14 49.58 -13.94
N GLN A 395 1.99 48.57 -13.76
CA GLN A 395 3.30 48.75 -13.14
C GLN A 395 4.42 48.81 -14.17
N ASP A 396 5.38 49.70 -13.95
CA ASP A 396 6.55 49.81 -14.82
C ASP A 396 7.37 48.52 -14.80
N SER A 397 7.74 48.05 -15.99
CA SER A 397 8.67 46.95 -16.22
C SER A 397 10.03 47.13 -15.54
N ALA A 398 10.44 48.36 -15.23
CA ALA A 398 11.65 48.69 -14.49
C ALA A 398 11.52 48.55 -12.96
N HIS A 399 10.33 48.25 -12.43
CA HIS A 399 10.12 48.05 -11.00
C HIS A 399 10.93 46.85 -10.49
N SER A 400 11.62 47.00 -9.35
CA SER A 400 12.62 46.04 -8.84
C SER A 400 12.13 44.60 -8.68
N HIS A 401 10.82 44.41 -8.45
CA HIS A 401 10.17 43.10 -8.29
C HIS A 401 9.24 42.70 -9.45
N TYR A 402 9.23 43.43 -10.56
CA TYR A 402 8.30 43.16 -11.68
C TYR A 402 8.46 41.75 -12.25
N GLY A 403 9.69 41.31 -12.49
CA GLY A 403 9.96 39.97 -13.04
C GLY A 403 9.49 38.84 -12.12
N GLU A 404 9.67 38.99 -10.80
CA GLU A 404 9.21 38.04 -9.80
C GLU A 404 7.68 38.01 -9.71
N ALA A 405 7.05 39.20 -9.66
CA ALA A 405 5.59 39.35 -9.66
C ALA A 405 4.96 38.74 -10.93
N LYS A 406 5.55 38.96 -12.10
CA LYS A 406 5.12 38.37 -13.37
C LYS A 406 5.21 36.84 -13.35
N LYS A 407 6.29 36.27 -12.81
CA LYS A 407 6.45 34.82 -12.67
C LYS A 407 5.37 34.22 -11.75
N LEU A 408 5.07 34.87 -10.62
CA LEU A 408 3.99 34.44 -9.72
C LEU A 408 2.63 34.42 -10.42
N TYR A 409 2.34 35.44 -11.24
CA TYR A 409 1.11 35.48 -12.05
C TYR A 409 1.07 34.35 -13.08
N GLU A 410 2.17 34.11 -13.81
CA GLU A 410 2.24 33.04 -14.80
C GLU A 410 2.06 31.65 -14.17
N ASP A 411 2.64 31.42 -12.99
CA ASP A 411 2.48 30.17 -12.24
C ASP A 411 1.04 29.98 -11.76
N ALA A 412 0.41 31.03 -11.19
CA ALA A 412 -0.98 30.99 -10.76
C ALA A 412 -1.94 30.76 -11.95
N LYS A 413 -1.75 31.50 -13.05
CA LYS A 413 -2.52 31.36 -14.30
C LYS A 413 -2.40 29.96 -14.87
N TYR A 414 -1.18 29.40 -14.89
CA TYR A 414 -0.94 28.04 -15.36
C TYR A 414 -1.73 27.03 -14.52
N ASN A 415 -1.63 27.07 -13.19
CA ASN A 415 -2.33 26.13 -12.31
C ASN A 415 -3.86 26.23 -12.46
N ILE A 416 -4.40 27.45 -12.54
CA ILE A 416 -5.85 27.68 -12.75
C ILE A 416 -6.31 27.10 -14.09
N ASN A 417 -5.55 27.33 -15.17
CA ASN A 417 -5.86 26.78 -16.49
C ASN A 417 -5.74 25.26 -16.53
N PHE A 418 -4.71 24.71 -15.87
CA PHE A 418 -4.52 23.27 -15.75
C PHE A 418 -5.71 22.59 -15.07
N ILE A 419 -6.30 23.20 -14.03
CA ILE A 419 -7.52 22.68 -13.39
C ILE A 419 -8.74 22.74 -14.32
N LYS A 420 -8.87 23.80 -15.13
CA LYS A 420 -9.98 23.91 -16.11
C LYS A 420 -9.92 22.83 -17.18
N ILE A 421 -8.71 22.53 -17.69
CA ILE A 421 -8.46 21.52 -18.72
C ILE A 421 -8.56 20.13 -18.09
N GLY A 422 -7.87 19.91 -16.97
CA GLY A 422 -7.80 18.64 -16.27
C GLY A 422 -9.08 18.26 -15.54
N LYS A 423 -9.99 19.20 -15.29
CA LYS A 423 -11.21 19.07 -14.49
C LYS A 423 -10.91 18.56 -13.07
N GLY A 424 -11.07 19.43 -12.08
CA GLY A 424 -10.72 19.12 -10.68
C GLY A 424 -11.34 17.83 -10.12
N VAL A 425 -12.46 17.36 -10.67
CA VAL A 425 -13.12 16.10 -10.30
C VAL A 425 -12.25 14.84 -10.50
N HIS A 426 -11.26 14.86 -11.41
CA HIS A 426 -10.35 13.72 -11.58
C HIS A 426 -9.41 13.58 -10.38
N ASN A 427 -9.08 14.68 -9.70
CA ASN A 427 -8.30 14.63 -8.47
C ASN A 427 -8.65 15.82 -7.56
N PRO A 428 -9.73 15.70 -6.76
CA PRO A 428 -10.23 16.82 -5.98
C PRO A 428 -9.23 17.39 -4.98
N PHE A 429 -8.37 16.54 -4.40
CA PHE A 429 -7.34 16.97 -3.45
C PHE A 429 -6.25 17.79 -4.14
N TYR A 430 -5.68 17.27 -5.23
CA TYR A 430 -4.63 17.95 -5.97
C TYR A 430 -5.12 19.25 -6.62
N ALA A 431 -6.34 19.25 -7.18
CA ALA A 431 -6.94 20.44 -7.77
C ALA A 431 -7.18 21.54 -6.72
N ALA A 432 -7.66 21.18 -5.53
CA ALA A 432 -7.84 22.14 -4.45
C ALA A 432 -6.51 22.72 -3.98
N GLU A 433 -5.46 21.89 -3.85
CA GLU A 433 -4.12 22.34 -3.49
C GLU A 433 -3.51 23.29 -4.53
N LEU A 434 -3.69 23.00 -5.82
CA LEU A 434 -3.27 23.88 -6.91
C LEU A 434 -3.96 25.25 -6.87
N ILE A 435 -5.26 25.31 -6.54
CA ILE A 435 -5.96 26.59 -6.33
C ILE A 435 -5.41 27.33 -5.10
N GLN A 436 -5.10 26.62 -4.01
CA GLN A 436 -4.49 27.27 -2.84
C GLN A 436 -3.09 27.83 -3.13
N VAL A 437 -2.27 27.12 -3.91
CA VAL A 437 -0.98 27.65 -4.38
C VAL A 437 -1.19 28.89 -5.25
N ALA A 438 -2.15 28.84 -6.18
CA ALA A 438 -2.46 29.99 -7.03
C ALA A 438 -2.90 31.21 -6.21
N ASP A 439 -3.75 31.03 -5.17
CA ASP A 439 -4.14 32.11 -4.28
C ASP A 439 -2.95 32.71 -3.51
N ARG A 440 -2.04 31.86 -3.01
CA ARG A 440 -0.81 32.31 -2.34
C ARG A 440 0.10 33.09 -3.27
N ASP A 441 0.30 32.61 -4.50
CA ASP A 441 1.12 33.29 -5.51
C ASP A 441 0.52 34.66 -5.86
N ILE A 442 -0.81 34.75 -6.03
CA ILE A 442 -1.49 36.03 -6.27
C ILE A 442 -1.33 36.97 -5.07
N ASN A 443 -1.51 36.48 -3.84
CA ASN A 443 -1.32 37.29 -2.63
C ASN A 443 0.12 37.84 -2.51
N GLN A 444 1.11 36.98 -2.80
CA GLN A 444 2.52 37.35 -2.77
C GLN A 444 2.84 38.40 -3.85
N LEU A 445 2.26 38.26 -5.04
CA LEU A 445 2.37 39.24 -6.13
C LEU A 445 1.91 40.62 -5.65
N PHE A 446 0.71 40.74 -5.07
CA PHE A 446 0.22 42.04 -4.57
C PHE A 446 1.16 42.63 -3.51
N ARG A 447 1.70 41.81 -2.61
CA ARG A 447 2.69 42.26 -1.60
C ARG A 447 3.99 42.77 -2.23
N LEU A 448 4.51 42.10 -3.27
CA LEU A 448 5.70 42.56 -4.01
C LEU A 448 5.46 43.89 -4.73
N LEU A 449 4.23 44.12 -5.18
CA LEU A 449 3.78 45.39 -5.77
C LEU A 449 3.39 46.44 -4.71
N LYS A 450 3.60 46.16 -3.41
CA LYS A 450 3.22 47.02 -2.26
C LYS A 450 1.73 47.39 -2.24
N GLN A 451 0.88 46.51 -2.75
CA GLN A 451 -0.57 46.65 -2.76
C GLN A 451 -1.23 45.64 -1.81
N SER A 452 -2.44 45.96 -1.35
CA SER A 452 -3.21 45.02 -0.53
C SER A 452 -3.83 43.94 -1.42
N PRO A 453 -3.67 42.65 -1.09
CA PRO A 453 -4.26 41.58 -1.89
C PRO A 453 -5.79 41.59 -1.79
N PRO A 454 -6.51 41.37 -2.91
CA PRO A 454 -7.95 41.27 -2.90
C PRO A 454 -8.42 40.08 -2.05
N ALA A 455 -9.37 40.34 -1.17
CA ALA A 455 -9.99 39.30 -0.36
C ALA A 455 -10.87 38.39 -1.24
N LEU A 456 -10.85 37.09 -0.97
CA LEU A 456 -11.81 36.16 -1.55
C LEU A 456 -13.18 36.33 -0.87
N PRO A 457 -14.29 36.06 -1.59
CA PRO A 457 -15.63 36.07 -0.99
C PRO A 457 -15.69 35.27 0.32
N PRO A 458 -16.41 35.73 1.36
CA PRO A 458 -16.52 35.02 2.64
C PRO A 458 -16.92 33.54 2.50
N GLU A 459 -17.83 33.26 1.57
CA GLU A 459 -18.36 31.94 1.25
C GLU A 459 -17.44 31.09 0.35
N SER A 460 -16.33 31.64 -0.12
CA SER A 460 -15.46 30.96 -1.08
C SER A 460 -14.82 29.70 -0.48
N PRO A 461 -15.00 28.50 -1.09
CA PRO A 461 -14.44 27.25 -0.57
C PRO A 461 -12.90 27.27 -0.43
N ILE A 462 -12.23 28.14 -1.19
CA ILE A 462 -10.79 28.36 -1.19
C ILE A 462 -10.28 28.80 0.19
N ARG A 463 -11.09 29.56 0.95
CA ARG A 463 -10.73 30.11 2.25
C ARG A 463 -10.59 29.08 3.37
N GLY A 464 -10.99 27.81 3.14
CA GLY A 464 -10.79 26.76 4.13
C GLY A 464 -11.85 25.67 4.24
N GLY A 465 -12.85 25.66 3.36
CA GLY A 465 -13.99 24.75 3.46
C GLY A 465 -13.97 23.57 2.50
N TYR A 466 -13.06 23.53 1.53
CA TYR A 466 -13.12 22.54 0.44
C TYR A 466 -13.07 21.08 0.94
N CYS A 467 -12.27 20.74 1.96
CA CYS A 467 -12.30 19.38 2.53
C CYS A 467 -13.66 19.03 3.15
N ALA A 468 -14.29 20.00 3.81
CA ALA A 468 -15.59 19.84 4.44
C ALA A 468 -16.71 19.74 3.39
N GLN A 469 -16.66 20.57 2.35
CA GLN A 469 -17.68 20.66 1.31
C GLN A 469 -17.56 19.56 0.25
N LEU A 470 -16.34 19.23 -0.18
CA LEU A 470 -16.12 18.21 -1.21
C LEU A 470 -16.37 16.80 -0.67
N CYS A 471 -15.92 16.51 0.56
CA CYS A 471 -15.86 15.13 1.04
C CYS A 471 -16.66 14.91 2.32
N HIS A 472 -16.44 15.71 3.37
CA HIS A 472 -16.97 15.37 4.69
C HIS A 472 -18.49 15.53 4.83
N ALA A 473 -19.07 16.57 4.23
CA ALA A 473 -20.51 16.85 4.32
C ALA A 473 -21.36 15.70 3.77
N LYS A 474 -21.00 15.19 2.58
CA LYS A 474 -21.70 14.05 1.96
C LYS A 474 -21.34 12.71 2.57
N ALA A 475 -20.09 12.51 2.96
CA ALA A 475 -19.67 11.30 3.65
C ALA A 475 -20.15 11.25 5.12
N GLN A 476 -20.94 12.24 5.58
CA GLN A 476 -21.46 12.37 6.95
C GLN A 476 -20.34 12.29 8.00
N VAL A 477 -19.15 12.79 7.66
CA VAL A 477 -18.00 12.80 8.57
C VAL A 477 -18.24 13.90 9.59
N GLN A 478 -18.53 13.50 10.83
CA GLN A 478 -18.63 14.42 11.95
C GLN A 478 -17.22 14.90 12.35
N LEU A 479 -16.96 16.18 12.15
CA LEU A 479 -15.74 16.80 12.62
C LEU A 479 -15.84 17.05 14.13
N PRO A 480 -14.84 16.67 14.92
CA PRO A 480 -14.86 16.90 16.36
C PRO A 480 -14.90 18.41 16.65
N THR A 481 -15.77 18.82 17.57
CA THR A 481 -15.86 20.21 18.03
C THR A 481 -14.67 20.60 18.91
N ILE A 482 -14.15 19.62 19.66
CA ILE A 482 -12.97 19.72 20.52
C ILE A 482 -12.04 18.56 20.22
N VAL A 483 -10.75 18.84 20.08
CA VAL A 483 -9.68 17.83 20.00
C VAL A 483 -8.61 18.13 21.04
N PHE A 484 -7.68 17.20 21.26
CA PHE A 484 -6.53 17.43 22.12
C PHE A 484 -5.27 17.58 21.25
N LEU A 485 -4.54 18.67 21.45
CA LEU A 485 -3.26 18.90 20.79
C LEU A 485 -2.18 18.97 21.88
N ALA A 486 -1.21 18.05 21.87
CA ALA A 486 -0.14 17.97 22.87
C ALA A 486 -0.62 17.94 24.35
N GLY A 487 -1.82 17.40 24.60
CA GLY A 487 -2.43 17.33 25.95
C GLY A 487 -3.36 18.48 26.30
N ASP A 488 -3.39 19.55 25.51
CA ASP A 488 -4.26 20.71 25.73
C ASP A 488 -5.57 20.59 24.94
N LYS A 489 -6.68 21.05 25.54
CA LYS A 489 -7.99 21.11 24.87
C LYS A 489 -7.96 22.19 23.78
N PHE A 490 -8.19 21.78 22.53
CA PHE A 490 -8.26 22.65 21.36
C PHE A 490 -9.70 22.74 20.82
N PRO A 491 -10.33 23.93 20.80
CA PRO A 491 -11.66 24.13 20.26
C PRO A 491 -11.60 24.17 18.72
N HIS A 492 -11.60 22.99 18.11
CA HIS A 492 -11.42 22.78 16.67
C HIS A 492 -12.48 23.49 15.83
N ALA A 493 -13.75 23.41 16.21
CA ALA A 493 -14.83 24.03 15.44
C ALA A 493 -14.68 25.56 15.37
N ARG A 494 -14.26 26.19 16.46
CA ARG A 494 -14.06 27.64 16.52
C ARG A 494 -12.94 28.10 15.59
N HIS A 495 -11.83 27.37 15.55
CA HIS A 495 -10.72 27.69 14.67
C HIS A 495 -11.05 27.45 13.19
N ALA A 496 -11.66 26.32 12.87
CA ALA A 496 -11.96 25.95 11.49
C ALA A 496 -13.13 26.76 10.89
N PHE A 497 -14.18 27.04 11.67
CA PHE A 497 -15.44 27.57 11.15
C PHE A 497 -15.78 28.99 11.63
N GLU A 498 -15.48 29.36 12.87
CA GLU A 498 -15.75 30.74 13.32
C GLU A 498 -14.63 31.69 12.87
N PHE A 499 -13.38 31.27 12.99
CA PHE A 499 -12.22 32.05 12.56
C PHE A 499 -11.81 31.78 11.10
N ASN A 500 -12.50 30.87 10.41
CA ASN A 500 -12.27 30.52 9.00
C ASN A 500 -10.80 30.17 8.69
N LEU A 501 -10.12 29.45 9.60
CA LEU A 501 -8.78 28.94 9.31
C LEU A 501 -8.88 27.75 8.36
N GLY A 502 -8.15 27.81 7.25
CA GLY A 502 -8.10 26.71 6.30
C GLY A 502 -7.56 25.42 6.92
N CYS A 503 -8.16 24.27 6.55
CA CYS A 503 -7.77 22.97 7.12
C CYS A 503 -6.27 22.68 6.93
N THR A 504 -5.68 23.08 5.81
CA THR A 504 -4.25 22.91 5.50
C THR A 504 -3.32 23.82 6.29
N SER A 505 -3.84 24.75 7.10
CA SER A 505 -3.05 25.47 8.10
C SER A 505 -2.60 24.54 9.21
N CYS A 506 -3.43 23.54 9.55
CA CYS A 506 -3.16 22.63 10.67
C CYS A 506 -2.90 21.18 10.24
N HIS A 507 -3.52 20.76 9.14
CA HIS A 507 -3.43 19.40 8.60
C HIS A 507 -2.50 19.32 7.39
N SER A 508 -1.97 18.13 7.16
CA SER A 508 -1.23 17.78 5.95
C SER A 508 -2.16 17.83 4.73
N ALA A 509 -1.65 18.38 3.63
CA ALA A 509 -2.32 18.31 2.33
C ALA A 509 -2.10 16.94 1.66
N GLU A 510 -1.01 16.26 1.99
CA GLU A 510 -0.58 15.00 1.37
C GLU A 510 -1.17 13.77 2.08
N LYS A 511 -1.22 13.79 3.42
CA LYS A 511 -1.75 12.66 4.20
C LYS A 511 -3.02 13.06 4.93
N HIS A 512 -4.13 12.44 4.53
CA HIS A 512 -5.41 12.65 5.19
C HIS A 512 -5.32 12.34 6.71
N LYS A 513 -5.89 13.23 7.53
CA LYS A 513 -5.86 13.23 9.02
C LYS A 513 -4.51 13.53 9.69
N GLU A 514 -3.40 13.61 8.94
CA GLU A 514 -2.12 13.97 9.55
C GLU A 514 -2.16 15.44 10.01
N ILE A 515 -1.70 15.68 11.24
CA ILE A 515 -1.60 17.00 11.85
C ILE A 515 -0.14 17.45 11.72
N LYS A 516 0.09 18.62 11.13
CA LYS A 516 1.45 19.19 10.93
C LYS A 516 1.75 20.39 11.83
N ILE A 517 0.72 20.96 12.47
CA ILE A 517 0.88 22.17 13.29
C ILE A 517 1.70 21.90 14.54
N THR A 518 2.56 22.85 14.90
CA THR A 518 3.39 22.81 16.10
C THR A 518 2.94 23.81 17.15
N LYS A 519 3.49 23.70 18.37
CA LYS A 519 3.26 24.68 19.44
C LYS A 519 3.71 26.09 19.04
N LYS A 520 4.77 26.22 18.23
CA LYS A 520 5.27 27.50 17.73
C LYS A 520 4.23 28.21 16.87
N ASP A 521 3.54 27.46 16.01
CA ASP A 521 2.52 28.00 15.11
C ASP A 521 1.28 28.49 15.88
N CYS A 522 0.91 27.79 16.95
CA CYS A 522 -0.16 28.24 17.85
C CYS A 522 0.21 29.57 18.54
N MET A 523 1.45 29.67 19.03
CA MET A 523 1.96 30.88 19.67
C MET A 523 2.04 32.07 18.71
N ALA A 524 2.19 31.87 17.40
CA ALA A 524 2.22 32.97 16.43
C ALA A 524 0.95 33.83 16.43
N CYS A 525 -0.22 33.23 16.71
CA CYS A 525 -1.49 33.97 16.83
C CYS A 525 -1.86 34.27 18.29
N HIS A 526 -1.48 33.40 19.24
CA HIS A 526 -1.89 33.55 20.64
C HIS A 526 -0.87 34.31 21.53
N HIS A 527 0.40 34.43 21.16
CA HIS A 527 1.35 35.30 21.85
C HIS A 527 1.41 36.67 21.14
N HIS A 528 0.24 37.23 20.85
CA HIS A 528 0.09 38.60 20.36
C HIS A 528 -0.06 39.56 21.56
N PRO A 529 0.47 40.80 21.49
CA PRO A 529 0.34 41.79 22.57
C PRO A 529 -1.09 42.03 23.06
N ASP A 530 -2.08 41.88 22.18
CA ASP A 530 -3.50 42.09 22.49
C ASP A 530 -4.18 40.90 23.20
N ASN A 531 -3.49 39.77 23.37
CA ASN A 531 -4.05 38.61 24.06
C ASN A 531 -3.88 38.73 25.59
N ASN A 532 -4.98 38.97 26.29
CA ASN A 532 -5.02 39.05 27.76
C ASN A 532 -5.43 37.74 28.46
N GLN A 533 -5.60 36.63 27.74
CA GLN A 533 -6.10 35.36 28.30
C GLN A 533 -4.99 34.33 28.58
N CYS A 534 -3.83 34.80 29.08
CA CYS A 534 -2.66 33.97 29.37
C CYS A 534 -2.97 32.79 30.30
N SER A 535 -3.89 32.97 31.25
CA SER A 535 -4.28 31.98 32.26
C SER A 535 -4.87 30.69 31.70
N ARG A 536 -5.40 30.70 30.46
CA ARG A 536 -5.94 29.50 29.82
C ARG A 536 -4.87 28.46 29.52
N CYS A 537 -3.66 28.89 29.17
CA CYS A 537 -2.51 28.03 28.88
C CYS A 537 -1.47 28.02 30.02
N HIS A 538 -1.30 29.15 30.72
CA HIS A 538 -0.36 29.31 31.84
C HIS A 538 -1.04 29.15 33.20
N GLN A 539 -1.84 28.09 33.34
CA GLN A 539 -2.70 27.88 34.51
C GLN A 539 -1.90 27.81 35.82
N LYS A 540 -0.71 27.18 35.80
CA LYS A 540 0.12 27.01 37.01
C LYS A 540 0.77 28.32 37.44
N GLN A 541 1.30 29.09 36.48
CA GLN A 541 1.86 30.42 36.75
C GLN A 541 0.77 31.34 37.30
N PHE A 542 -0.41 31.34 36.68
CA PHE A 542 -1.54 32.15 37.14
C PHE A 542 -2.05 31.72 38.52
N ALA A 543 -2.25 30.41 38.73
CA ALA A 543 -2.61 29.83 40.02
C ALA A 543 -1.64 30.25 41.13
N PHE A 544 -0.35 30.25 40.83
CA PHE A 544 0.69 30.64 41.78
C PHE A 544 0.75 32.15 42.03
N TYR A 545 0.62 32.95 40.98
CA TYR A 545 0.56 34.41 41.03
C TYR A 545 -0.65 34.91 41.85
N MET A 546 -1.81 34.26 41.68
CA MET A 546 -3.05 34.60 42.40
C MET A 546 -3.20 33.84 43.73
N ALA A 547 -2.30 32.91 44.05
CA ALA A 547 -2.43 31.95 45.17
C ALA A 547 -3.77 31.20 45.21
N GLN A 548 -4.26 30.77 44.03
CA GLN A 548 -5.52 30.04 43.88
C GLN A 548 -5.27 28.64 43.32
N LYS A 549 -6.11 27.67 43.68
CA LYS A 549 -6.05 26.28 43.16
C LYS A 549 -4.67 25.62 43.37
N LEU A 550 -4.07 25.86 44.54
CA LEU A 550 -2.81 25.23 44.95
C LEU A 550 -3.01 23.72 45.21
N PRO A 551 -1.99 22.88 45.00
CA PRO A 551 -2.10 21.43 45.17
C PRO A 551 -2.25 20.96 46.63
N LEU A 552 -2.00 21.86 47.59
CA LEU A 552 -2.15 21.64 49.04
C LEU A 552 -2.77 22.90 49.66
N GLU A 553 -3.46 22.71 50.78
CA GLU A 553 -3.97 23.82 51.60
C GLU A 553 -2.80 24.46 52.35
N PHE A 554 -2.53 25.73 52.03
CA PHE A 554 -1.58 26.57 52.74
C PHE A 554 -2.36 27.73 53.36
N PRO A 555 -2.63 27.69 54.68
CA PRO A 555 -3.45 28.71 55.36
C PRO A 555 -2.88 30.14 55.26
N THR A 556 -1.57 30.26 55.05
CA THR A 556 -0.85 31.53 54.90
C THR A 556 -0.74 32.01 53.46
N ALA A 557 -1.25 31.25 52.48
CA ALA A 557 -1.04 31.56 51.06
C ALA A 557 -1.71 32.89 50.66
N LYS A 558 -0.88 33.87 50.31
CA LYS A 558 -1.31 35.16 49.78
C LYS A 558 -0.95 35.28 48.31
N ALA A 559 -1.82 35.95 47.56
CA ALA A 559 -1.52 36.33 46.19
C ALA A 559 -0.26 37.19 46.15
N ASN A 560 0.45 37.18 45.02
CA ASN A 560 1.58 38.07 44.81
C ASN A 560 1.14 39.52 45.07
N ARG A 561 1.99 40.34 45.69
CA ARG A 561 1.67 41.76 45.97
C ARG A 561 1.29 42.57 44.73
N LYS A 562 1.70 42.11 43.54
CA LYS A 562 1.39 42.68 42.23
C LYS A 562 0.07 42.16 41.63
N ALA A 563 -0.50 41.10 42.17
CA ALA A 563 -1.73 40.49 41.67
C ALA A 563 -2.90 41.48 41.70
N GLY A 564 -3.65 41.55 40.59
CA GLY A 564 -4.74 42.51 40.39
C GLY A 564 -4.30 43.95 40.12
N LYS A 565 -2.98 44.23 40.08
CA LYS A 565 -2.41 45.56 39.78
C LYS A 565 -1.49 45.53 38.55
N VAL A 566 -0.88 44.39 38.25
CA VAL A 566 0.04 44.21 37.13
C VAL A 566 -0.38 42.98 36.33
N GLU A 567 -0.63 43.19 35.04
CA GLU A 567 -0.95 42.16 34.06
C GLU A 567 0.30 41.43 33.56
N CYS A 568 0.14 40.20 33.07
CA CYS A 568 1.27 39.36 32.65
C CYS A 568 2.16 40.05 31.60
N VAL A 569 1.54 40.71 30.60
CA VAL A 569 2.26 41.38 29.49
C VAL A 569 3.00 42.64 29.92
N GLN A 570 2.71 43.18 31.11
CA GLN A 570 3.47 44.30 31.67
C GLN A 570 4.82 43.85 32.24
N CYS A 571 5.02 42.55 32.46
CA CYS A 571 6.32 41.97 32.83
C CYS A 571 6.92 41.11 31.71
N HIS A 572 6.09 40.59 30.80
CA HIS A 572 6.50 39.66 29.76
C HIS A 572 6.38 40.28 28.37
N ASP A 573 7.51 40.63 27.76
CA ASP A 573 7.59 40.99 26.34
C ASP A 573 7.54 39.73 25.48
N LEU A 574 6.39 39.44 24.89
CA LEU A 574 6.13 38.25 24.08
C LEU A 574 6.97 38.17 22.79
N SER A 575 7.58 39.28 22.35
CA SER A 575 8.48 39.31 21.20
C SER A 575 9.90 38.82 21.52
N LYS A 576 10.26 38.77 22.81
CA LYS A 576 11.60 38.40 23.28
C LYS A 576 11.61 37.07 24.01
N SER A 577 12.81 36.54 24.24
CA SER A 577 12.99 35.36 25.07
C SER A 577 12.67 35.69 26.53
N GLN A 578 11.90 34.82 27.18
CA GLN A 578 11.44 34.99 28.56
C GLN A 578 12.55 34.62 29.55
N ASN A 579 13.63 35.40 29.53
CA ASN A 579 14.74 35.30 30.46
C ASN A 579 14.74 36.49 31.42
N LEU A 580 15.54 36.38 32.47
CA LEU A 580 15.57 37.38 33.54
C LEU A 580 16.07 38.74 33.06
N GLU A 581 17.00 38.77 32.12
CA GLU A 581 17.52 40.02 31.54
C GLU A 581 16.38 40.80 30.87
N ASN A 582 15.64 40.17 29.96
CA ASN A 582 14.53 40.80 29.25
C ASN A 582 13.36 41.17 30.18
N ILE A 583 13.02 40.31 31.15
CA ILE A 583 11.94 40.58 32.12
C ILE A 583 12.34 41.72 33.07
N SER A 584 13.62 41.80 33.48
CA SER A 584 14.09 42.83 34.41
C SER A 584 14.00 44.25 33.84
N LEU A 585 14.09 44.40 32.52
CA LEU A 585 13.89 45.69 31.85
C LEU A 585 12.49 46.25 32.10
N ALA A 586 11.47 45.39 32.19
CA ALA A 586 10.10 45.82 32.50
C ALA A 586 9.97 46.33 33.95
N CYS A 587 10.71 45.73 34.89
CA CYS A 587 10.75 46.22 36.27
C CYS A 587 11.38 47.61 36.36
N GLY A 588 12.40 47.89 35.54
CA GLY A 588 13.11 49.18 35.47
C GLY A 588 12.24 50.37 35.05
N GLN A 589 11.04 50.11 34.52
CA GLN A 589 10.07 51.16 34.16
C GLN A 589 9.36 51.76 35.37
N CYS A 590 9.34 51.06 36.51
CA CYS A 590 8.67 51.51 37.73
C CYS A 590 9.56 51.43 38.98
N HIS A 591 10.65 50.65 38.93
CA HIS A 591 11.55 50.40 40.04
C HIS A 591 13.00 50.70 39.64
N ASP A 592 13.84 51.04 40.63
CA ASP A 592 15.27 51.23 40.42
C ASP A 592 16.05 49.90 40.32
N GLN A 593 17.37 50.01 40.12
CA GLN A 593 18.27 48.86 39.99
C GLN A 593 18.28 47.96 41.22
N SER A 594 18.05 48.50 42.43
CA SER A 594 18.05 47.73 43.67
C SER A 594 16.94 46.67 43.70
N TYR A 595 15.80 46.98 43.08
CA TYR A 595 14.69 46.04 42.95
C TYR A 595 15.00 44.89 41.98
N ILE A 596 15.72 45.18 40.89
CA ILE A 596 16.17 44.17 39.93
C ILE A 596 17.15 43.21 40.62
N ASP A 597 18.04 43.74 41.45
CA ASP A 597 19.00 42.93 42.19
C ASP A 597 18.32 42.09 43.29
N LEU A 598 17.31 42.62 43.98
CA LEU A 598 16.46 41.84 44.88
C LEU A 598 15.80 40.66 44.14
N LEU A 599 15.29 40.85 42.92
CA LEU A 599 14.66 39.80 42.15
C LEU A 599 15.66 38.68 41.75
N LYS A 600 16.93 39.04 41.49
CA LYS A 600 18.01 38.07 41.28
C LYS A 600 18.27 37.25 42.54
N VAL A 601 18.34 37.90 43.70
CA VAL A 601 18.54 37.25 45.00
C VAL A 601 17.41 36.27 45.30
N LEU A 602 16.15 36.73 45.24
CA LEU A 602 14.97 35.89 45.48
C LEU A 602 14.92 34.67 44.54
N ARG A 603 15.25 34.87 43.25
CA ARG A 603 15.34 33.77 42.29
C ARG A 603 16.43 32.77 42.69
N GLY A 604 17.60 33.27 43.09
CA GLY A 604 18.72 32.44 43.53
C GLY A 604 18.36 31.60 44.76
N GLU A 605 17.74 32.21 45.78
CA GLU A 605 17.28 31.52 46.99
C GLU A 605 16.27 30.41 46.67
N ILE A 606 15.30 30.69 45.81
CA ILE A 606 14.31 29.68 45.36
C ILE A 606 15.02 28.53 44.63
N GLN A 607 15.97 28.83 43.74
CA GLN A 607 16.70 27.81 42.99
C GLN A 607 17.55 26.93 43.90
N GLU A 608 18.18 27.52 44.92
CA GLU A 608 18.97 26.79 45.91
C GLU A 608 18.10 25.87 46.77
N SER A 609 16.96 26.36 47.28
CA SER A 609 15.99 25.53 48.00
C SER A 609 15.42 24.40 47.12
N GLN A 610 15.15 24.69 45.84
CA GLN A 610 14.72 23.67 44.89
C GLN A 610 15.76 22.58 44.66
N LYS A 611 17.05 22.95 44.61
CA LYS A 611 18.17 22.00 44.46
C LYS A 611 18.31 21.12 45.69
N LYS A 612 18.26 21.71 46.89
CA LYS A 612 18.30 20.95 48.16
C LYS A 612 17.18 19.91 48.23
N ILE A 613 15.96 20.29 47.85
CA ILE A 613 14.81 19.36 47.83
C ILE A 613 14.99 18.29 46.75
N ALA A 614 15.46 18.65 45.55
CA ALA A 614 15.75 17.69 44.48
C ALA A 614 16.73 16.60 44.94
N ASP A 615 17.74 16.96 45.74
CA ASP A 615 18.73 16.02 46.27
C ASP A 615 18.17 15.15 47.41
N LEU A 616 17.15 15.61 48.13
CA LEU A 616 16.51 14.88 49.22
C LEU A 616 15.48 13.85 48.72
N ILE A 617 14.70 14.18 47.68
CA ILE A 617 13.61 13.32 47.17
C ILE A 617 14.10 11.88 46.88
N PRO A 618 15.15 11.64 46.08
CA PRO A 618 15.63 10.28 45.79
C PRO A 618 16.12 9.55 47.04
N LYS A 619 16.70 10.27 48.01
CA LYS A 619 17.20 9.68 49.26
C LYS A 619 16.05 9.22 50.15
N VAL A 620 14.93 9.93 50.16
CA VAL A 620 13.71 9.53 50.90
C VAL A 620 12.99 8.41 50.17
N GLU A 621 12.87 8.48 48.84
CA GLU A 621 12.29 7.43 48.01
C GLU A 621 13.02 6.09 48.18
N LYS A 622 14.36 6.12 48.24
CA LYS A 622 15.17 4.94 48.55
C LYS A 622 14.83 4.36 49.92
N ARG A 623 14.69 5.19 50.96
CA ARG A 623 14.33 4.73 52.32
C ARG A 623 12.94 4.11 52.37
N LEU A 624 11.97 4.70 51.68
CA LEU A 624 10.60 4.15 51.57
C LEU A 624 10.61 2.73 50.99
N ASN A 625 11.49 2.43 50.03
CA ASN A 625 11.61 1.10 49.45
C ASN A 625 12.16 0.05 50.43
N PHE A 626 12.96 0.45 51.42
CA PHE A 626 13.56 -0.45 52.42
C PHE A 626 12.80 -0.49 53.75
N ALA A 627 11.84 0.42 53.98
CA ALA A 627 11.10 0.46 55.22
C ALA A 627 10.02 -0.64 55.30
N PRO A 628 9.80 -1.24 56.49
CA PRO A 628 8.85 -2.33 56.67
C PRO A 628 7.41 -1.85 56.44
N ARG A 629 6.71 -2.48 55.49
CA ARG A 629 5.32 -2.14 55.16
C ARG A 629 4.30 -2.46 56.27
N SER A 630 4.71 -3.26 57.25
CA SER A 630 3.94 -3.63 58.44
C SER A 630 3.91 -2.54 59.51
N ASP A 631 4.72 -1.47 59.40
CA ASP A 631 4.73 -0.39 60.37
C ASP A 631 3.40 0.43 60.29
N PRO A 632 2.72 0.67 61.44
CA PRO A 632 1.48 1.44 61.49
C PRO A 632 1.52 2.81 60.79
N GLN A 633 2.64 3.54 60.82
CA GLN A 633 2.72 4.88 60.20
C GLN A 633 3.34 4.88 58.79
N PHE A 634 3.74 3.71 58.24
CA PHE A 634 4.32 3.62 56.88
C PHE A 634 3.41 4.22 55.80
N LYS A 635 2.09 3.95 55.89
CA LYS A 635 1.10 4.49 54.95
C LYS A 635 0.97 6.01 55.05
N GLU A 636 1.04 6.55 56.26
CA GLU A 636 0.94 7.99 56.51
C GLU A 636 2.17 8.73 55.97
N MET A 637 3.36 8.21 56.22
CA MET A 637 4.61 8.77 55.71
C MET A 637 4.74 8.68 54.19
N THR A 638 4.25 7.59 53.59
CA THR A 638 4.17 7.47 52.13
C THR A 638 3.23 8.51 51.53
N LYS A 639 2.08 8.76 52.17
CA LYS A 639 1.12 9.79 51.73
C LYS A 639 1.73 11.20 51.84
N LEU A 640 2.44 11.48 52.92
CA LEU A 640 3.13 12.76 53.13
C LEU A 640 4.25 12.98 52.09
N PHE A 641 5.02 11.93 51.77
CA PHE A 641 6.03 11.98 50.70
C PHE A 641 5.41 12.25 49.32
N GLU A 642 4.31 11.60 48.96
CA GLU A 642 3.63 11.85 47.69
C GLU A 642 3.02 13.25 47.59
N GLN A 643 2.50 13.78 48.71
CA GLN A 643 2.00 15.15 48.79
C GLN A 643 3.12 16.18 48.60
N THR A 644 4.25 16.01 49.28
CA THR A 644 5.42 16.90 49.15
C THR A 644 6.01 16.86 47.74
N LYS A 645 6.10 15.69 47.11
CA LYS A 645 6.54 15.53 45.71
C LYS A 645 5.63 16.29 44.74
N LYS A 646 4.30 16.18 44.89
CA LYS A 646 3.33 16.93 44.08
C LYS A 646 3.45 18.44 44.26
N ALA A 647 3.62 18.91 45.49
CA ALA A 647 3.80 20.33 45.78
C ALA A 647 5.11 20.87 45.18
N TYR A 648 6.20 20.12 45.29
CA TYR A 648 7.49 20.45 44.70
C TYR A 648 7.40 20.58 43.16
N GLU A 649 6.81 19.59 42.50
CA GLU A 649 6.58 19.62 41.06
C GLU A 649 5.73 20.82 40.61
N PHE A 650 4.74 21.18 41.42
CA PHE A 650 3.90 22.33 41.14
C PHE A 650 4.70 23.63 41.18
N VAL A 651 5.50 23.87 42.23
CA VAL A 651 6.35 25.07 42.35
C VAL A 651 7.37 25.16 41.21
N LEU A 652 7.97 24.03 40.81
CA LEU A 652 8.88 23.97 39.66
C LEU A 652 8.18 24.39 38.35
N LYS A 653 6.99 23.85 38.10
CA LYS A 653 6.23 24.12 36.87
C LYS A 653 5.62 25.52 36.87
N ALA A 654 5.20 26.02 38.03
CA ALA A 654 4.67 27.38 38.22
C ALA A 654 5.77 28.45 38.16
N LYS A 655 7.05 28.07 38.29
CA LYS A 655 8.22 28.96 38.42
C LYS A 655 8.04 29.89 39.63
N GLY A 656 8.66 29.49 40.76
CA GLY A 656 8.51 30.13 42.07
C GLY A 656 8.62 31.67 42.09
N ILE A 657 9.32 32.29 41.15
CA ILE A 657 9.43 33.75 41.06
C ILE A 657 8.10 34.47 40.81
N HIS A 658 7.08 33.80 40.25
CA HIS A 658 5.74 34.40 40.09
C HIS A 658 5.07 34.67 41.45
N ASN A 659 5.52 34.05 42.54
CA ASN A 659 5.14 34.38 43.90
C ASN A 659 6.25 33.94 44.86
N ALA A 660 7.30 34.77 44.98
CA ALA A 660 8.53 34.40 45.65
C ALA A 660 8.34 34.06 47.15
N GLU A 661 7.53 34.85 47.86
CA GLU A 661 7.20 34.64 49.27
C GLU A 661 6.51 33.28 49.46
N LEU A 662 5.45 33.02 48.68
CA LEU A 662 4.74 31.74 48.71
C LEU A 662 5.64 30.56 48.30
N ALA A 663 6.55 30.76 47.35
CA ALA A 663 7.50 29.73 46.95
C ALA A 663 8.44 29.36 48.08
N GLN A 664 8.96 30.32 48.82
CA GLN A 664 9.82 30.07 49.98
C GLN A 664 9.06 29.32 51.07
N GLU A 665 7.86 29.78 51.44
CA GLU A 665 7.02 29.11 52.45
C GLU A 665 6.74 27.64 52.08
N ILE A 666 6.38 27.38 50.81
CA ILE A 666 6.10 26.02 50.35
C ILE A 666 7.37 25.17 50.34
N LEU A 667 8.50 25.70 49.87
CA LEU A 667 9.76 24.95 49.81
C LEU A 667 10.30 24.65 51.22
N GLU A 668 10.21 25.58 52.16
CA GLU A 668 10.58 25.36 53.56
C GLU A 668 9.73 24.25 54.19
N LYS A 669 8.40 24.29 53.98
CA LYS A 669 7.50 23.23 54.45
C LYS A 669 7.84 21.87 53.83
N ILE A 670 8.06 21.81 52.51
CA ILE A 670 8.45 20.58 51.82
C ILE A 670 9.75 20.02 52.40
N GLN A 671 10.75 20.88 52.63
CA GLN A 671 12.02 20.45 53.19
C GLN A 671 11.86 19.88 54.60
N LYS A 672 11.05 20.53 55.45
CA LYS A 672 10.74 20.05 56.80
C LYS A 672 10.04 18.69 56.77
N ASP A 673 9.02 18.55 55.93
CA ASP A 673 8.24 17.31 55.80
C ASP A 673 9.09 16.16 55.25
N LEU A 674 9.93 16.42 54.25
CA LEU A 674 10.86 15.42 53.73
C LEU A 674 11.87 14.96 54.79
N GLN A 675 12.34 15.88 55.63
CA GLN A 675 13.25 15.55 56.72
C GLN A 675 12.55 14.72 57.81
N GLU A 676 11.31 15.05 58.15
CA GLU A 676 10.48 14.28 59.08
C GLU A 676 10.27 12.84 58.58
N VAL A 677 9.86 12.69 57.32
CA VAL A 677 9.70 11.38 56.68
C VAL A 677 11.03 10.62 56.68
N ALA A 678 12.15 11.26 56.32
CA ALA A 678 13.46 10.62 56.31
C ALA A 678 13.86 10.09 57.70
N THR A 679 13.74 10.93 58.74
CA THR A 679 14.09 10.59 60.11
C THR A 679 13.23 9.44 60.65
N TYR A 680 11.93 9.46 60.36
CA TYR A 680 11.04 8.38 60.74
C TYR A 680 11.41 7.06 60.05
N LEU A 681 11.63 7.07 58.74
CA LEU A 681 11.97 5.85 57.98
C LEU A 681 13.30 5.25 58.42
N ASP A 682 14.30 6.09 58.73
CA ASP A 682 15.60 5.63 59.26
C ASP A 682 15.42 4.92 60.62
N ALA A 683 14.51 5.40 61.48
CA ALA A 683 14.18 4.75 62.75
C ALA A 683 13.44 3.41 62.55
N ALA A 684 12.47 3.36 61.63
CA ALA A 684 11.71 2.15 61.31
C ALA A 684 12.60 1.04 60.74
N ILE A 685 13.47 1.38 59.78
CA ILE A 685 14.44 0.44 59.18
C ILE A 685 15.40 -0.11 60.26
N LYS A 686 15.88 0.74 61.18
CA LYS A 686 16.79 0.32 62.26
C LYS A 686 16.09 -0.59 63.27
N LYS A 687 14.80 -0.37 63.55
CA LYS A 687 14.00 -1.21 64.45
C LYS A 687 13.75 -2.60 63.88
N GLU A 688 13.51 -2.71 62.58
CA GLU A 688 13.31 -4.00 61.92
C GLU A 688 14.60 -4.82 61.85
N ARG A 689 15.74 -4.19 61.50
CA ARG A 689 17.05 -4.85 61.52
C ARG A 689 17.45 -5.40 62.90
N LYS A 690 16.98 -4.76 63.98
CA LYS A 690 17.20 -5.23 65.37
C LYS A 690 16.28 -6.37 65.79
N LYS A 691 15.19 -6.64 65.06
CA LYS A 691 14.33 -7.81 65.28
C LYS A 691 14.81 -9.03 64.51
N GLU A 692 15.54 -8.81 63.42
CA GLU A 692 16.16 -9.87 62.60
C GLU A 692 17.54 -10.31 63.11
N SER A 693 18.21 -9.50 63.93
CA SER A 693 19.42 -9.83 64.70
C SER A 693 19.08 -10.39 66.08
#